data_AF-A0A535PXQ2-F1
#
_entry.id   AF-A0A535PXQ2-F1
#
_cell.length_a   1.000
_cell.length_b   1.000
_cell.length_c   1.000
_cell.angle_alpha   90.00
_cell.angle_beta   90.00
_cell.angle_gamma   90.00
#
_symmetry.space_group_name_H-M   'P 1'
#
loop_
_entity.id
_entity.type
_entity.pdbx_description
1 polymer ?
#
loop_
_entity_poly.entity_id
_entity_poly.type
_entity_poly.pdbx_seq_one_letter_code
_entity_poly.pdbx_strand_id
1 'polypeptide(L)'
;MQGSRHFALALAVAIVLVVAAPGAAPASASTQAATGSPHVTTATAHPQREIFGFALASSLADPTVGYPSWNFDLLSTVAIFGVHVGSSGSLAGDAGWTTWNSSALSNLVSLAHQHGTKVVLTVILQDFSPNTPHMCDGLQHADATVAQTVQEVKAKGVDGVNIDYEGLDGSCGTSDPYWAQHSFTVFAQKMRAGLGSSYYLSVDTYASSATDGYGFFDVPNLASSVDSFFVMAYDLEYSNYARPPSSCPQFCLGPTSPLSAYYYNDAAVASQYVTAVGAGKVILGVPYYGRKACVGAAVANAFPTSSVIADSYLDASTEAADPAVQAGSYTSHRDAYSSGSERWDTWYNTSLGCTRELYWDDATSLGKKYDLVNANKLRGAGIWNLNYGGGAPELWSALASHFATCASVTMTASPASPQVSGAVVNLSAAASGCPHPLYQFWILAPGSTWQVVQPYSTTSTFGWKTSGLPGGTYLYTVWARDAGSSGSSCGSLGCEDAYSPGTAFTLTTPCASVTESAAPAAPQLSGTTVVFNATASACPHPLYQFWILAPGRTWQVVQAYSSSATFRWSTTGLAAGSYLYTVWARDSSSSGTSCGAAGCQDAYFPGTAFALSTPCTSVKEAAAPAAPQASGVTVAFSATAAGCPHPLYEFWVLAPGSAWQVLQAYSTSPTATWKTTGLPGGPYLYTVWARDANSPGTSCGSLGCEDAYFSAAAYTLISPCGSVTETAAPATRSSSGTTVTFTAVASGCPKPLYEFWILAPGSHTWQVAQSYSSSATFAWKTTGLGPGPYLYTVWARDASSPGSSCGSLGCEDAYFPGTAYTLT
;
A
#
# COMPACT_ATOMS: atom_id res chain seq x y z
N MET A 1 48.65 47.12 -49.41
CA MET A 1 48.09 48.02 -50.45
C MET A 1 46.59 48.14 -50.21
N GLN A 2 46.05 49.34 -50.47
CA GLN A 2 44.76 49.86 -50.03
C GLN A 2 43.53 49.08 -50.48
N GLY A 3 42.55 49.01 -49.57
CA GLY A 3 41.14 49.41 -49.81
C GLY A 3 40.20 48.39 -50.43
N SER A 4 39.06 48.15 -49.78
CA SER A 4 37.76 48.66 -50.29
C SER A 4 36.61 48.36 -49.31
N ARG A 5 35.87 49.42 -49.00
CA ARG A 5 34.60 49.47 -48.27
C ARG A 5 33.46 49.07 -49.20
N HIS A 6 32.38 48.47 -48.69
CA HIS A 6 31.03 48.69 -49.24
C HIS A 6 29.97 48.66 -48.13
N PHE A 7 29.38 49.83 -47.89
CA PHE A 7 28.11 50.06 -47.17
C PHE A 7 26.95 49.98 -48.18
N ALA A 8 25.82 49.38 -47.81
CA ALA A 8 24.56 49.50 -48.54
C ALA A 8 23.51 50.19 -47.65
N LEU A 9 23.02 51.34 -48.11
CA LEU A 9 21.92 52.12 -47.53
C LEU A 9 20.58 51.62 -48.10
N ALA A 10 19.55 51.47 -47.25
CA ALA A 10 18.16 51.39 -47.68
C ALA A 10 17.30 52.39 -46.90
N LEU A 11 16.53 53.18 -47.66
CA LEU A 11 15.75 54.35 -47.25
C LEU A 11 14.33 53.92 -46.86
N ALA A 12 13.84 54.34 -45.68
CA ALA A 12 12.47 54.05 -45.21
C ALA A 12 11.54 55.27 -45.39
N VAL A 13 10.31 55.02 -45.85
CA VAL A 13 9.21 55.99 -45.90
C VAL A 13 8.20 55.62 -44.81
N ALA A 14 7.93 56.55 -43.88
CA ALA A 14 6.99 56.38 -42.78
C ALA A 14 5.60 56.94 -43.13
N ILE A 15 4.54 56.20 -42.80
CA ILE A 15 3.16 56.70 -42.74
C ILE A 15 2.66 56.54 -41.31
N VAL A 16 2.27 57.66 -40.71
CA VAL A 16 1.71 57.80 -39.36
C VAL A 16 0.21 57.52 -39.41
N LEU A 17 -0.28 56.66 -38.51
CA LEU A 17 -1.69 56.57 -38.16
C LEU A 17 -1.84 56.48 -36.64
N VAL A 18 -2.45 57.55 -36.09
CA VAL A 18 -2.83 57.73 -34.69
C VAL A 18 -4.13 56.97 -34.43
N VAL A 19 -4.16 56.11 -33.42
CA VAL A 19 -5.43 55.62 -32.83
C VAL A 19 -5.32 55.67 -31.30
N ALA A 20 -6.36 56.26 -30.72
CA ALA A 20 -6.53 56.59 -29.32
C ALA A 20 -6.79 55.38 -28.42
N ALA A 21 -6.29 55.45 -27.19
CA ALA A 21 -6.59 54.54 -26.09
C ALA A 21 -7.94 54.87 -25.42
N PRO A 22 -8.61 53.88 -24.82
CA PRO A 22 -9.51 54.13 -23.71
C PRO A 22 -9.17 53.31 -22.45
N GLY A 23 -8.95 54.04 -21.35
CA GLY A 23 -9.67 53.83 -20.08
C GLY A 23 -9.31 52.61 -19.24
N ALA A 24 -8.40 52.80 -18.27
CA ALA A 24 -8.30 51.96 -17.09
C ALA A 24 -9.42 52.28 -16.08
N ALA A 25 -10.03 51.24 -15.49
CA ALA A 25 -10.91 51.34 -14.33
C ALA A 25 -10.37 50.42 -13.19
N PRO A 26 -10.64 50.74 -11.92
CA PRO A 26 -9.76 50.40 -10.80
C PRO A 26 -9.98 48.99 -10.23
N ALA A 27 -8.89 48.40 -9.75
CA ALA A 27 -8.87 47.14 -9.02
C ALA A 27 -9.54 47.26 -7.65
N SER A 28 -10.50 46.38 -7.37
CA SER A 28 -11.05 46.16 -6.03
C SER A 28 -10.27 45.03 -5.35
N ALA A 29 -9.62 45.34 -4.23
CA ALA A 29 -8.90 44.38 -3.42
C ALA A 29 -9.89 43.42 -2.74
N SER A 30 -9.79 42.13 -3.04
CA SER A 30 -10.40 41.07 -2.25
C SER A 30 -9.30 40.29 -1.54
N THR A 31 -9.36 40.29 -0.21
CA THR A 31 -8.57 39.44 0.68
C THR A 31 -9.16 38.03 0.64
N GLN A 32 -8.36 37.05 0.22
CA GLN A 32 -8.68 35.64 0.46
C GLN A 32 -7.49 34.82 0.90
N ALA A 33 -7.82 33.89 1.78
CA ALA A 33 -6.98 33.15 2.69
C ALA A 33 -6.02 32.17 2.00
N ALA A 34 -4.89 31.94 2.67
CA ALA A 34 -3.91 30.93 2.32
C ALA A 34 -4.48 29.51 2.41
N THR A 35 -4.69 28.87 1.26
CA THR A 35 -4.70 27.41 1.13
C THR A 35 -3.71 27.03 0.04
N GLY A 36 -2.43 26.93 0.41
CA GLY A 36 -1.37 26.47 -0.46
C GLY A 36 -1.54 24.98 -0.77
N SER A 37 -2.24 24.65 -1.86
CA SER A 37 -1.82 23.50 -2.67
C SER A 37 -0.46 23.85 -3.26
N PRO A 38 0.52 22.93 -3.25
CA PRO A 38 1.73 23.16 -4.02
C PRO A 38 1.30 23.20 -5.49
N HIS A 39 1.34 24.40 -6.07
CA HIS A 39 1.32 24.57 -7.51
C HIS A 39 2.45 23.69 -8.05
N VAL A 40 2.09 22.71 -8.87
CA VAL A 40 3.04 22.08 -9.80
C VAL A 40 3.41 23.18 -10.77
N THR A 41 4.47 23.93 -10.47
CA THR A 41 5.23 24.62 -11.51
C THR A 41 5.79 23.51 -12.37
N THR A 42 5.24 23.35 -13.58
CA THR A 42 5.94 22.65 -14.66
C THR A 42 7.31 23.29 -14.74
N ALA A 43 8.34 22.61 -14.23
CA ALA A 43 9.71 23.00 -14.45
C ALA A 43 9.90 23.02 -15.97
N THR A 44 10.11 24.21 -16.53
CA THR A 44 10.57 24.35 -17.91
C THR A 44 11.86 23.55 -18.00
N ALA A 45 11.87 22.53 -18.86
CA ALA A 45 13.02 21.64 -19.00
C ALA A 45 14.19 22.48 -19.50
N HIS A 46 15.15 22.78 -18.62
CA HIS A 46 16.38 23.47 -19.00
C HIS A 46 17.41 22.45 -19.48
N PRO A 47 18.30 22.82 -20.41
CA PRO A 47 19.41 21.96 -20.79
C PRO A 47 20.35 21.75 -19.60
N GLN A 48 20.99 20.59 -19.56
CA GLN A 48 21.91 20.15 -18.49
C GLN A 48 23.19 21.00 -18.38
N ARG A 49 23.47 21.78 -19.41
CA ARG A 49 24.65 22.60 -19.61
C ARG A 49 24.20 23.93 -20.19
N GLU A 50 24.96 24.99 -19.98
CA GLU A 50 24.61 26.27 -20.58
C GLU A 50 24.76 26.18 -22.10
N ILE A 51 23.67 26.42 -22.82
CA ILE A 51 23.72 26.63 -24.26
C ILE A 51 23.67 28.13 -24.50
N PHE A 52 24.84 28.68 -24.82
CA PHE A 52 25.07 30.10 -25.02
C PHE A 52 25.14 30.39 -26.52
N GLY A 53 24.24 31.21 -27.06
CA GLY A 53 24.22 31.51 -28.48
C GLY A 53 24.30 33.00 -28.79
N PHE A 54 25.14 33.37 -29.75
CA PHE A 54 25.19 34.74 -30.25
C PHE A 54 24.06 35.01 -31.24
N ALA A 55 23.43 36.18 -31.09
CA ALA A 55 22.32 36.66 -31.90
C ALA A 55 22.73 37.95 -32.62
N LEU A 56 22.88 37.89 -33.94
CA LEU A 56 23.26 39.04 -34.76
C LEU A 56 22.15 40.08 -34.82
N ALA A 57 22.49 41.33 -34.48
CA ALA A 57 21.59 42.46 -34.57
C ALA A 57 21.08 42.74 -36.01
N SER A 58 21.82 42.32 -37.04
CA SER A 58 21.48 42.55 -38.45
C SER A 58 20.30 41.73 -38.95
N SER A 59 19.98 40.61 -38.30
CA SER A 59 18.96 39.64 -38.73
C SER A 59 18.14 39.13 -37.54
N LEU A 60 18.07 39.91 -36.46
CA LEU A 60 17.53 39.47 -35.17
C LEU A 60 16.09 38.94 -35.25
N ALA A 61 15.22 39.65 -35.96
CA ALA A 61 13.80 39.32 -36.10
C ALA A 61 13.45 38.60 -37.43
N ASP A 62 14.45 38.17 -38.19
CA ASP A 62 14.18 37.39 -39.40
C ASP A 62 13.45 36.08 -39.04
N PRO A 63 12.35 35.73 -39.70
CA PRO A 63 11.57 34.55 -39.32
C PRO A 63 12.25 33.21 -39.62
N THR A 64 13.28 33.20 -40.46
CA THR A 64 13.99 32.00 -40.92
C THR A 64 15.30 31.76 -40.19
N VAL A 65 16.02 32.85 -39.88
CA VAL A 65 17.34 32.79 -39.23
C VAL A 65 17.40 33.52 -37.88
N GLY A 66 16.46 34.41 -37.60
CA GLY A 66 16.40 35.17 -36.34
C GLY A 66 15.66 34.41 -35.24
N TYR A 67 15.41 35.11 -34.13
CA TYR A 67 14.82 34.51 -32.94
C TYR A 67 13.48 33.78 -33.14
N PRO A 68 12.59 34.14 -34.09
CA PRO A 68 11.37 33.37 -34.32
C PRO A 68 11.62 31.93 -34.77
N SER A 69 12.83 31.61 -35.26
CA SER A 69 13.21 30.29 -35.74
C SER A 69 13.89 29.40 -34.69
N TRP A 70 14.29 29.96 -33.53
CA TRP A 70 15.11 29.26 -32.54
C TRP A 70 14.28 28.50 -31.51
N ASN A 71 14.87 27.42 -30.95
CA ASN A 71 14.24 26.66 -29.88
C ASN A 71 14.73 27.14 -28.49
N PHE A 72 13.93 27.98 -27.83
CA PHE A 72 14.28 28.56 -26.53
C PHE A 72 14.28 27.54 -25.38
N ASP A 73 13.59 26.40 -25.50
CA ASP A 73 13.67 25.35 -24.48
C ASP A 73 15.06 24.71 -24.39
N LEU A 74 15.88 24.85 -25.44
CA LEU A 74 17.25 24.36 -25.49
C LEU A 74 18.29 25.47 -25.30
N LEU A 75 17.88 26.73 -25.16
CA LEU A 75 18.79 27.86 -24.96
C LEU A 75 18.79 28.32 -23.50
N SER A 76 19.99 28.48 -22.95
CA SER A 76 20.18 29.02 -21.61
C SER A 76 20.55 30.49 -21.62
N THR A 77 21.27 30.95 -22.65
CA THR A 77 21.71 32.35 -22.78
C THR A 77 21.77 32.75 -24.25
N VAL A 78 21.21 33.92 -24.56
CA VAL A 78 21.29 34.57 -25.87
C VAL A 78 22.06 35.88 -25.71
N ALA A 79 23.19 36.01 -26.41
CA ALA A 79 24.02 37.20 -26.41
C ALA A 79 23.76 38.05 -27.64
N ILE A 80 23.22 39.25 -27.45
CA ILE A 80 22.91 40.17 -28.54
C ILE A 80 24.21 40.77 -29.06
N PHE A 81 24.61 40.40 -30.26
CA PHE A 81 25.83 40.85 -30.90
C PHE A 81 25.53 42.02 -31.85
N GLY A 82 25.93 43.23 -31.46
CA GLY A 82 25.82 44.40 -32.32
C GLY A 82 26.08 45.76 -31.67
N VAL A 83 26.23 45.86 -30.35
CA VAL A 83 26.51 47.15 -29.70
C VAL A 83 28.01 47.40 -29.65
N HIS A 84 28.50 48.27 -30.53
CA HIS A 84 29.92 48.62 -30.60
C HIS A 84 30.29 49.74 -29.60
N VAL A 85 31.55 49.74 -29.19
CA VAL A 85 32.15 50.76 -28.33
C VAL A 85 33.15 51.57 -29.18
N GLY A 86 33.10 52.90 -29.08
CA GLY A 86 34.08 53.79 -29.71
C GLY A 86 35.32 53.99 -28.86
N SER A 87 36.37 54.60 -29.43
CA SER A 87 37.62 54.92 -28.72
C SER A 87 37.43 55.82 -27.48
N SER A 88 36.33 56.56 -27.38
CA SER A 88 35.98 57.34 -26.18
C SER A 88 35.34 56.52 -25.06
N GLY A 89 35.21 55.20 -25.22
CA GLY A 89 34.49 54.31 -24.31
C GLY A 89 32.95 54.40 -24.42
N SER A 90 32.41 55.27 -25.28
CA SER A 90 30.96 55.40 -25.44
C SER A 90 30.39 54.36 -26.40
N LEU A 91 29.15 53.91 -26.15
CA LEU A 91 28.40 53.07 -27.07
C LEU A 91 28.14 53.82 -28.39
N ALA A 92 28.45 53.19 -29.51
CA ALA A 92 28.36 53.80 -30.83
C ALA A 92 26.90 53.84 -31.32
N GLY A 93 26.47 54.99 -31.87
CA GLY A 93 25.13 55.18 -32.42
C GLY A 93 24.97 54.61 -33.84
N ASP A 94 25.21 53.32 -34.02
CA ASP A 94 25.19 52.63 -35.32
C ASP A 94 23.94 51.76 -35.56
N ALA A 95 23.98 50.91 -36.58
CA ALA A 95 22.87 50.02 -36.92
C ALA A 95 22.57 49.01 -35.81
N GLY A 96 23.59 48.50 -35.11
CA GLY A 96 23.39 47.58 -34.00
C GLY A 96 22.79 48.28 -32.78
N TRP A 97 23.17 49.53 -32.52
CA TRP A 97 22.48 50.38 -31.53
C TRP A 97 21.01 50.66 -31.89
N THR A 98 20.72 50.80 -33.17
CA THR A 98 19.34 50.94 -33.66
C THR A 98 18.52 49.68 -33.38
N THR A 99 19.07 48.50 -33.65
CA THR A 99 18.43 47.22 -33.30
C THR A 99 18.26 47.05 -31.80
N TRP A 100 19.27 47.40 -31.00
CA TRP A 100 19.20 47.39 -29.53
C TRP A 100 18.06 48.26 -28.98
N ASN A 101 17.71 49.34 -29.69
CA ASN A 101 16.61 50.22 -29.31
C ASN A 101 15.29 49.93 -30.04
N SER A 102 15.17 48.78 -30.71
CA SER A 102 13.99 48.38 -31.48
C SER A 102 13.03 47.48 -30.70
N SER A 103 11.81 47.34 -31.21
CA SER A 103 10.83 46.36 -30.72
C SER A 103 11.29 44.91 -30.91
N ALA A 104 12.19 44.63 -31.86
CA ALA A 104 12.75 43.30 -32.06
C ALA A 104 13.50 42.81 -30.81
N LEU A 105 14.27 43.69 -30.16
CA LEU A 105 14.94 43.36 -28.90
C LEU A 105 13.89 43.06 -27.81
N SER A 106 12.91 43.94 -27.61
CA SER A 106 11.90 43.76 -26.55
C SER A 106 11.09 42.46 -26.72
N ASN A 107 10.78 42.08 -27.97
CA ASN A 107 10.10 40.82 -28.27
C ASN A 107 10.99 39.60 -27.98
N LEU A 108 12.28 39.66 -28.35
CA LEU A 108 13.24 38.61 -28.03
C LEU A 108 13.38 38.43 -26.51
N VAL A 109 13.58 39.50 -25.76
CA VAL A 109 13.69 39.45 -24.28
C VAL A 109 12.44 38.80 -23.68
N SER A 110 11.25 39.24 -24.13
CA SER A 110 9.99 38.70 -23.64
C SER A 110 9.82 37.21 -23.95
N LEU A 111 10.25 36.75 -25.12
CA LEU A 111 10.19 35.33 -25.50
C LEU A 111 11.21 34.50 -24.72
N ALA A 112 12.47 34.96 -24.67
CA ALA A 112 13.54 34.28 -23.94
C ALA A 112 13.16 34.07 -22.46
N HIS A 113 12.65 35.11 -21.80
CA HIS A 113 12.24 35.03 -20.39
C HIS A 113 11.05 34.08 -20.14
N GLN A 114 10.13 33.90 -21.11
CA GLN A 114 9.04 32.91 -20.99
C GLN A 114 9.57 31.47 -20.91
N HIS A 115 10.73 31.21 -21.49
CA HIS A 115 11.43 29.92 -21.46
C HIS A 115 12.57 29.88 -20.42
N GLY A 116 12.72 30.94 -19.61
CA GLY A 116 13.80 31.07 -18.62
C GLY A 116 15.21 31.21 -19.22
N THR A 117 15.32 31.58 -20.50
CA THR A 117 16.58 31.89 -21.19
C THR A 117 17.04 33.30 -20.85
N LYS A 118 18.31 33.46 -20.46
CA LYS A 118 18.90 34.78 -20.23
C LYS A 118 19.14 35.52 -21.55
N VAL A 119 18.97 36.82 -21.56
CA VAL A 119 19.44 37.70 -22.64
C VAL A 119 20.56 38.58 -22.12
N VAL A 120 21.69 38.63 -22.82
CA VAL A 120 22.85 39.44 -22.41
C VAL A 120 23.26 40.41 -23.51
N LEU A 121 23.68 41.60 -23.10
CA LEU A 121 24.21 42.64 -24.00
C LEU A 121 25.66 42.31 -24.35
N THR A 122 25.99 42.14 -25.63
CA THR A 122 27.41 42.07 -26.05
C THR A 122 27.95 43.47 -26.32
N VAL A 123 29.01 43.86 -25.61
CA VAL A 123 29.77 45.09 -25.89
C VAL A 123 31.00 44.75 -26.72
N ILE A 124 31.12 45.41 -27.89
CA ILE A 124 32.07 45.00 -28.93
C ILE A 124 33.11 46.10 -29.15
N LEU A 125 34.38 45.74 -29.05
CA LEU A 125 35.50 46.59 -29.45
C LEU A 125 36.60 45.71 -30.07
N GLN A 126 36.92 45.92 -31.34
CA GLN A 126 37.89 45.09 -32.04
C GLN A 126 39.01 45.95 -32.66
N ASP A 127 40.27 45.64 -32.37
CA ASP A 127 41.43 46.29 -32.97
C ASP A 127 42.66 45.38 -33.02
N PHE A 128 42.94 44.86 -34.21
CA PHE A 128 44.09 44.00 -34.49
C PHE A 128 45.28 44.75 -35.11
N SER A 129 45.23 46.09 -35.12
CA SER A 129 46.34 46.91 -35.61
C SER A 129 47.56 46.75 -34.69
N PRO A 130 48.80 46.93 -35.18
CA PRO A 130 49.98 46.90 -34.32
C PRO A 130 49.85 47.86 -33.14
N ASN A 131 50.05 47.34 -31.92
CA ASN A 131 49.86 48.06 -30.65
C ASN A 131 48.43 48.63 -30.44
N THR A 132 47.43 48.07 -31.14
CA THR A 132 46.02 48.08 -30.71
C THR A 132 45.47 49.46 -30.27
N PRO A 133 45.73 50.58 -31.01
CA PRO A 133 45.49 51.94 -30.54
C PRO A 133 44.03 52.26 -30.17
N HIS A 134 43.04 51.77 -30.93
CA HIS A 134 41.63 52.05 -30.64
C HIS A 134 41.14 51.30 -29.41
N MET A 135 41.68 50.11 -29.19
CA MET A 135 41.42 49.30 -28.00
C MET A 135 42.16 49.86 -26.78
N CYS A 136 43.38 50.38 -26.93
CA CYS A 136 44.06 51.16 -25.89
C CYS A 136 43.21 52.36 -25.44
N ASP A 137 42.70 53.15 -26.40
CA ASP A 137 41.83 54.29 -26.11
C ASP A 137 40.54 53.82 -25.41
N GLY A 138 39.90 52.77 -25.91
CA GLY A 138 38.68 52.22 -25.31
C GLY A 138 38.90 51.74 -23.87
N LEU A 139 39.99 51.02 -23.60
CA LEU A 139 40.37 50.55 -22.25
C LEU A 139 40.72 51.71 -21.32
N GLN A 140 41.38 52.76 -21.83
CA GLN A 140 41.63 53.98 -21.06
C GLN A 140 40.32 54.68 -20.64
N HIS A 141 39.27 54.56 -21.45
CA HIS A 141 37.94 55.10 -21.20
C HIS A 141 36.93 54.07 -20.67
N ALA A 142 37.41 52.96 -20.09
CA ALA A 142 36.58 51.85 -19.61
C ALA A 142 35.45 52.27 -18.66
N ASP A 143 35.64 53.32 -17.83
CA ASP A 143 34.61 53.81 -16.91
C ASP A 143 33.36 54.32 -17.64
N ALA A 144 33.52 54.94 -18.82
CA ALA A 144 32.40 55.39 -19.64
C ALA A 144 31.62 54.19 -20.20
N THR A 145 32.32 53.17 -20.67
CA THR A 145 31.71 51.93 -21.15
C THR A 145 30.92 51.25 -20.04
N VAL A 146 31.55 51.02 -18.89
CA VAL A 146 30.90 50.38 -17.74
C VAL A 146 29.64 51.13 -17.33
N ALA A 147 29.70 52.46 -17.21
CA ALA A 147 28.54 53.25 -16.81
C ALA A 147 27.38 53.13 -17.80
N GLN A 148 27.64 53.23 -19.11
CA GLN A 148 26.61 53.14 -20.14
C GLN A 148 26.04 51.72 -20.27
N THR A 149 26.89 50.70 -20.27
CA THR A 149 26.46 49.30 -20.33
C THR A 149 25.57 48.93 -19.14
N VAL A 150 25.98 49.29 -17.92
CA VAL A 150 25.18 49.01 -16.70
C VAL A 150 23.83 49.73 -16.76
N GLN A 151 23.79 50.95 -17.28
CA GLN A 151 22.54 51.67 -17.48
C GLN A 151 21.62 50.94 -18.46
N GLU A 152 22.14 50.51 -19.61
CA GLU A 152 21.36 49.79 -20.62
C GLU A 152 20.85 48.44 -20.12
N VAL A 153 21.69 47.67 -19.42
CA VAL A 153 21.29 46.38 -18.84
C VAL A 153 20.09 46.55 -17.92
N LYS A 154 20.15 47.53 -17.02
CA LYS A 154 19.06 47.84 -16.08
C LYS A 154 17.83 48.41 -16.78
N ALA A 155 18.00 49.28 -17.77
CA ALA A 155 16.90 49.94 -18.47
C ALA A 155 16.11 48.98 -19.36
N LYS A 156 16.78 48.00 -19.98
CA LYS A 156 16.16 47.04 -20.91
C LYS A 156 15.70 45.76 -20.23
N GLY A 157 16.05 45.55 -18.95
CA GLY A 157 15.72 44.34 -18.22
C GLY A 157 16.41 43.10 -18.76
N VAL A 158 17.59 43.25 -19.38
CA VAL A 158 18.41 42.11 -19.80
C VAL A 158 19.23 41.59 -18.60
N ASP A 159 19.65 40.33 -18.69
CA ASP A 159 20.15 39.56 -17.55
C ASP A 159 21.65 39.71 -17.32
N GLY A 160 22.37 40.42 -18.18
CA GLY A 160 23.80 40.57 -18.06
C GLY A 160 24.52 41.14 -19.28
N VAL A 161 25.84 40.93 -19.29
CA VAL A 161 26.77 41.44 -20.30
C VAL A 161 27.67 40.31 -20.78
N ASN A 162 27.92 40.29 -22.08
CA ASN A 162 29.05 39.62 -22.69
C ASN A 162 30.07 40.68 -23.14
N ILE A 163 31.34 40.50 -22.82
CA ILE A 163 32.41 41.39 -23.27
C ILE A 163 33.12 40.73 -24.45
N ASP A 164 32.93 41.29 -25.64
CA ASP A 164 33.64 40.87 -26.86
C ASP A 164 34.67 41.93 -27.27
N TYR A 165 35.80 41.91 -26.59
CA TYR A 165 36.90 42.82 -26.83
C TYR A 165 38.05 42.04 -27.45
N GLU A 166 38.25 42.21 -28.75
CA GLU A 166 39.25 41.44 -29.51
C GLU A 166 40.40 42.34 -29.97
N GLY A 167 41.60 42.10 -29.44
CA GLY A 167 42.79 42.87 -29.82
C GLY A 167 44.10 42.15 -29.54
N LEU A 168 45.19 42.89 -29.69
CA LEU A 168 46.53 42.43 -29.37
C LEU A 168 46.95 42.97 -28.01
N ASP A 169 47.85 42.29 -27.30
CA ASP A 169 48.49 42.93 -26.16
C ASP A 169 49.49 43.99 -26.63
N GLY A 170 49.68 45.03 -25.82
CA GLY A 170 50.50 46.16 -26.18
C GLY A 170 50.68 47.15 -25.05
N SER A 171 51.71 47.99 -25.18
CA SER A 171 52.06 48.93 -24.13
C SER A 171 51.13 50.12 -24.05
N CYS A 172 50.33 50.37 -25.10
CA CYS A 172 49.41 51.49 -25.18
C CYS A 172 50.06 52.85 -24.87
N GLY A 173 51.33 53.03 -25.26
CA GLY A 173 52.09 54.25 -24.99
C GLY A 173 52.62 54.38 -23.56
N THR A 174 52.46 53.34 -22.72
CA THR A 174 52.99 53.29 -21.37
C THR A 174 54.34 52.55 -21.31
N SER A 175 54.98 52.56 -20.13
CA SER A 175 56.22 51.78 -19.91
C SER A 175 55.97 50.29 -19.64
N ASP A 176 54.72 49.88 -19.41
CA ASP A 176 54.34 48.49 -19.21
C ASP A 176 54.04 47.84 -20.57
N PRO A 177 54.80 46.81 -21.00
CA PRO A 177 54.57 46.17 -22.30
C PRO A 177 53.26 45.37 -22.38
N TYR A 178 52.64 45.02 -21.24
CA TYR A 178 51.40 44.23 -21.14
C TYR A 178 50.23 45.08 -20.62
N TRP A 179 50.31 46.40 -20.81
CA TRP A 179 49.33 47.33 -20.25
C TRP A 179 47.91 47.03 -20.72
N ALA A 180 47.73 46.62 -21.99
CA ALA A 180 46.42 46.31 -22.53
C ALA A 180 45.79 45.10 -21.82
N GLN A 181 46.55 44.02 -21.61
CA GLN A 181 46.11 42.85 -20.85
C GLN A 181 45.71 43.20 -19.40
N HIS A 182 46.55 43.96 -18.69
CA HIS A 182 46.24 44.41 -17.33
C HIS A 182 44.99 45.30 -17.29
N SER A 183 44.86 46.24 -18.24
CA SER A 183 43.74 47.17 -18.30
C SER A 183 42.44 46.48 -18.69
N PHE A 184 42.48 45.47 -19.56
CA PHE A 184 41.34 44.62 -19.85
C PHE A 184 40.85 43.87 -18.60
N THR A 185 41.77 43.33 -17.81
CA THR A 185 41.45 42.67 -16.53
C THR A 185 40.77 43.64 -15.55
N VAL A 186 41.28 44.86 -15.44
CA VAL A 186 40.67 45.93 -14.62
C VAL A 186 39.30 46.32 -15.18
N PHE A 187 39.12 46.39 -16.50
CA PHE A 187 37.83 46.67 -17.12
C PHE A 187 36.78 45.62 -16.76
N ALA A 188 37.10 44.32 -16.85
CA ALA A 188 36.19 43.25 -16.45
C ALA A 188 35.83 43.33 -14.95
N GLN A 189 36.80 43.65 -14.08
CA GLN A 189 36.57 43.88 -12.65
C GLN A 189 35.61 45.05 -12.40
N LYS A 190 35.81 46.17 -13.11
CA LYS A 190 34.93 47.34 -13.03
C LYS A 190 33.52 47.02 -13.55
N MET A 191 33.40 46.27 -14.64
CA MET A 191 32.11 45.82 -15.18
C MET A 191 31.37 44.97 -14.15
N ARG A 192 32.04 43.98 -13.53
CA ARG A 192 31.47 43.19 -12.43
C ARG A 192 31.04 44.06 -11.26
N ALA A 193 31.86 45.01 -10.84
CA ALA A 193 31.51 45.91 -9.74
C ALA A 193 30.29 46.79 -10.05
N GLY A 194 30.16 47.27 -11.29
CA GLY A 194 29.03 48.09 -11.73
C GLY A 194 27.71 47.32 -11.88
N LEU A 195 27.78 46.08 -12.36
CA LEU A 195 26.64 45.17 -12.48
C LEU A 195 26.20 44.62 -11.11
N GLY A 196 27.14 44.21 -10.28
CA GLY A 196 26.91 43.41 -9.08
C GLY A 196 26.81 41.91 -9.41
N SER A 197 26.50 41.10 -8.38
CA SER A 197 26.44 39.63 -8.51
C SER A 197 25.11 39.11 -9.06
N SER A 198 24.07 39.95 -9.16
CA SER A 198 22.75 39.55 -9.65
C SER A 198 22.66 39.43 -11.18
N TYR A 199 23.62 40.00 -11.90
CA TYR A 199 23.67 39.97 -13.36
C TYR A 199 24.78 39.04 -13.82
N TYR A 200 24.54 38.44 -14.97
CA TYR A 200 25.50 37.57 -15.63
C TYR A 200 26.63 38.39 -16.29
N LEU A 201 27.86 37.91 -16.23
CA LEU A 201 29.00 38.50 -16.94
C LEU A 201 29.84 37.39 -17.59
N SER A 202 29.92 37.40 -18.91
CA SER A 202 30.83 36.56 -19.69
C SER A 202 31.85 37.40 -20.44
N VAL A 203 32.98 36.78 -20.78
CA VAL A 203 34.04 37.36 -21.62
C VAL A 203 34.36 36.39 -22.74
N ASP A 204 34.46 36.92 -23.96
CA ASP A 204 34.92 36.17 -25.12
C ASP A 204 36.45 36.16 -25.13
N THR A 205 37.04 34.99 -25.31
CA THR A 205 38.49 34.79 -25.25
C THR A 205 38.98 33.91 -26.38
N TYR A 206 40.23 34.13 -26.81
CA TYR A 206 40.84 33.28 -27.84
C TYR A 206 41.10 31.86 -27.33
N ALA A 207 41.08 30.90 -28.26
CA ALA A 207 41.41 29.51 -27.98
C ALA A 207 42.75 29.31 -27.25
N SER A 208 43.74 30.17 -27.51
CA SER A 208 45.08 30.07 -26.92
C SER A 208 45.22 30.69 -25.53
N SER A 209 44.31 31.58 -25.11
CA SER A 209 44.57 32.51 -23.99
C SER A 209 44.81 31.83 -22.65
N ALA A 210 44.22 30.66 -22.39
CA ALA A 210 44.46 29.92 -21.16
C ALA A 210 45.93 29.48 -20.97
N THR A 211 46.72 29.47 -22.03
CA THR A 211 48.15 29.11 -21.99
C THR A 211 49.09 30.21 -22.46
N ASP A 212 48.54 31.34 -22.93
CA ASP A 212 49.31 32.47 -23.44
C ASP A 212 49.35 33.60 -22.41
N GLY A 213 50.30 33.52 -21.47
CA GLY A 213 50.49 34.54 -20.43
C GLY A 213 50.95 35.91 -20.96
N TYR A 214 51.25 36.03 -22.25
CA TYR A 214 51.66 37.26 -22.92
C TYR A 214 50.63 37.76 -23.95
N GLY A 215 49.49 37.06 -24.05
CA GLY A 215 48.39 37.42 -24.93
C GLY A 215 47.47 38.47 -24.30
N PHE A 216 46.45 38.89 -25.03
CA PHE A 216 45.56 39.98 -24.58
C PHE A 216 44.74 39.67 -23.31
N PHE A 217 44.52 38.39 -22.99
CA PHE A 217 43.63 37.97 -21.89
C PHE A 217 44.39 37.25 -20.77
N ASP A 218 44.39 37.84 -19.57
CA ASP A 218 44.84 37.17 -18.34
C ASP A 218 43.71 36.31 -17.75
N VAL A 219 43.52 35.12 -18.34
CA VAL A 219 42.42 34.21 -18.00
C VAL A 219 42.37 33.86 -16.50
N PRO A 220 43.48 33.51 -15.82
CA PRO A 220 43.44 33.23 -14.38
C PRO A 220 42.95 34.41 -13.53
N ASN A 221 43.40 35.65 -13.80
CA ASN A 221 42.99 36.81 -13.01
C ASN A 221 41.58 37.30 -13.35
N LEU A 222 41.14 37.15 -14.60
CA LEU A 222 39.76 37.39 -15.02
C LEU A 222 38.75 36.47 -14.32
N ALA A 223 39.17 35.25 -13.96
CA ALA A 223 38.27 34.21 -13.46
C ALA A 223 37.49 34.66 -12.22
N SER A 224 38.03 35.52 -11.38
CA SER A 224 37.31 36.01 -10.19
C SER A 224 36.15 36.97 -10.52
N SER A 225 36.17 37.59 -11.69
CA SER A 225 35.24 38.66 -12.08
C SER A 225 34.11 38.18 -12.97
N VAL A 226 34.30 37.11 -13.72
CA VAL A 226 33.34 36.61 -14.72
C VAL A 226 32.63 35.34 -14.24
N ASP A 227 31.38 35.16 -14.68
CA ASP A 227 30.64 33.91 -14.48
C ASP A 227 31.12 32.81 -15.44
N SER A 228 31.54 33.20 -16.64
CA SER A 228 32.09 32.28 -17.64
C SER A 228 33.04 32.94 -18.63
N PHE A 229 33.84 32.09 -19.27
CA PHE A 229 34.59 32.40 -20.47
C PHE A 229 33.89 31.71 -21.64
N PHE A 230 33.47 32.48 -22.62
CA PHE A 230 33.14 31.94 -23.94
C PHE A 230 34.45 31.82 -24.70
N VAL A 231 34.87 30.58 -24.96
CA VAL A 231 36.15 30.32 -25.63
C VAL A 231 35.87 30.20 -27.11
N MET A 232 36.39 31.14 -27.91
CA MET A 232 36.27 31.14 -29.37
C MET A 232 37.19 30.07 -29.97
N ALA A 233 36.79 28.80 -29.85
CA ALA A 233 37.54 27.63 -30.34
C ALA A 233 37.28 27.36 -31.83
N TYR A 234 37.24 28.43 -32.62
CA TYR A 234 37.02 28.43 -34.07
C TYR A 234 37.97 29.40 -34.76
N ASP A 235 37.97 29.42 -36.10
CA ASP A 235 38.97 30.09 -36.95
C ASP A 235 40.41 29.58 -36.71
N LEU A 236 40.55 28.33 -36.25
CA LEU A 236 41.83 27.75 -35.85
C LEU A 236 42.76 27.45 -37.04
N GLU A 237 42.22 27.28 -38.24
CA GLU A 237 42.96 27.06 -39.49
C GLU A 237 43.96 28.21 -39.77
N TYR A 238 43.63 29.44 -39.40
CA TYR A 238 44.52 30.59 -39.56
C TYR A 238 45.81 30.49 -38.74
N SER A 239 45.77 29.75 -37.63
CA SER A 239 46.94 29.48 -36.78
C SER A 239 47.53 28.08 -37.01
N ASN A 240 46.73 27.15 -37.49
CA ASN A 240 47.11 25.75 -37.70
C ASN A 240 47.79 25.49 -39.04
N TYR A 241 47.55 26.29 -40.09
CA TYR A 241 48.03 25.96 -41.45
C TYR A 241 49.54 25.66 -41.51
N ALA A 242 50.37 26.43 -40.79
CA ALA A 242 51.83 26.28 -40.80
C ALA A 242 52.34 25.14 -39.91
N ARG A 243 51.46 24.50 -39.14
CA ARG A 243 51.80 23.49 -38.13
C ARG A 243 51.32 22.10 -38.58
N PRO A 244 51.93 21.02 -38.06
CA PRO A 244 51.39 19.68 -38.26
C PRO A 244 49.92 19.60 -37.81
N PRO A 245 49.06 18.84 -38.51
CA PRO A 245 49.37 17.92 -39.63
C PRO A 245 49.45 18.57 -41.01
N SER A 246 48.94 19.80 -41.20
CA SER A 246 48.87 20.44 -42.53
C SER A 246 50.23 20.93 -43.04
N SER A 247 51.03 21.58 -42.18
CA SER A 247 52.39 22.07 -42.48
C SER A 247 52.52 22.84 -43.81
N CYS A 248 51.49 23.62 -44.15
CA CYS A 248 51.43 24.42 -45.36
C CYS A 248 52.42 25.59 -45.29
N PRO A 249 53.17 25.89 -46.38
CA PRO A 249 54.13 27.00 -46.44
C PRO A 249 53.46 28.39 -46.49
N GLN A 250 52.16 28.44 -46.77
CA GLN A 250 51.30 29.61 -46.73
C GLN A 250 49.89 29.15 -46.32
N PHE A 251 48.98 30.09 -46.06
CA PHE A 251 47.60 29.74 -45.68
C PHE A 251 46.99 28.74 -46.67
N CYS A 252 46.46 27.66 -46.13
CA CYS A 252 45.70 26.63 -46.83
C CYS A 252 44.39 26.42 -46.07
N LEU A 253 43.35 25.95 -46.77
CA LEU A 253 42.09 25.64 -46.09
C LEU A 253 42.29 24.52 -45.07
N GLY A 254 41.42 24.46 -44.07
CA GLY A 254 41.46 23.44 -43.05
C GLY A 254 40.26 23.56 -42.12
N PRO A 255 40.11 22.62 -41.18
CA PRO A 255 38.97 22.65 -40.27
C PRO A 255 38.91 23.95 -39.47
N THR A 256 37.72 24.56 -39.43
CA THR A 256 37.46 25.78 -38.68
C THR A 256 37.69 25.59 -37.17
N SER A 257 37.30 24.42 -36.66
CA SER A 257 37.36 24.04 -35.26
C SER A 257 37.70 22.55 -35.17
N PRO A 258 38.96 22.12 -35.41
CA PRO A 258 39.30 20.71 -35.34
C PRO A 258 39.11 20.17 -33.92
N LEU A 259 38.37 19.06 -33.77
CA LEU A 259 38.14 18.40 -32.49
C LEU A 259 39.45 17.90 -31.85
N SER A 260 40.39 17.40 -32.67
CA SER A 260 41.64 16.77 -32.22
C SER A 260 42.77 16.88 -33.26
N ALA A 261 43.96 16.37 -32.90
CA ALA A 261 45.15 16.19 -33.74
C ALA A 261 45.87 17.45 -34.27
N TYR A 262 45.15 18.52 -34.59
CA TYR A 262 45.73 19.81 -34.96
C TYR A 262 46.38 20.50 -33.74
N TYR A 263 47.35 21.38 -33.94
CA TYR A 263 48.06 22.03 -32.83
C TYR A 263 47.11 22.77 -31.89
N TYR A 264 46.26 23.63 -32.44
CA TYR A 264 45.06 24.11 -31.75
C TYR A 264 43.89 23.23 -32.14
N ASN A 265 43.22 22.66 -31.14
CA ASN A 265 42.05 21.81 -31.29
C ASN A 265 41.16 21.91 -30.05
N ASP A 266 39.87 21.61 -30.19
CA ASP A 266 38.89 21.79 -29.12
C ASP A 266 39.21 20.99 -27.86
N ALA A 267 39.69 19.74 -28.00
CA ALA A 267 40.01 18.90 -26.85
C ALA A 267 41.16 19.49 -26.01
N ALA A 268 42.21 19.99 -26.66
CA ALA A 268 43.32 20.65 -25.99
C ALA A 268 42.89 21.98 -25.36
N VAL A 269 42.16 22.81 -26.11
CA VAL A 269 41.65 24.11 -25.65
C VAL A 269 40.76 23.95 -24.42
N ALA A 270 39.80 23.02 -24.46
CA ALA A 270 38.93 22.72 -23.32
C ALA A 270 39.75 22.29 -22.10
N SER A 271 40.72 21.38 -22.24
CA SER A 271 41.57 20.93 -21.13
C SER A 271 42.42 22.05 -20.54
N GLN A 272 42.93 22.96 -21.36
CA GLN A 272 43.76 24.08 -20.94
C GLN A 272 42.93 25.07 -20.10
N TYR A 273 41.75 25.46 -20.59
CA TYR A 273 40.83 26.33 -19.84
C TYR A 273 40.33 25.68 -18.55
N VAL A 274 39.97 24.40 -18.57
CA VAL A 274 39.58 23.65 -17.36
C VAL A 274 40.69 23.69 -16.32
N THR A 275 41.95 23.56 -16.74
CA THR A 275 43.11 23.63 -15.84
C THR A 275 43.29 25.03 -15.27
N ALA A 276 43.06 26.07 -16.08
CA ALA A 276 43.24 27.46 -15.66
C ALA A 276 42.15 27.96 -14.70
N VAL A 277 40.87 27.62 -14.95
CA VAL A 277 39.73 28.27 -14.27
C VAL A 277 38.66 27.32 -13.74
N GLY A 278 38.83 26.01 -13.95
CA GLY A 278 37.86 24.99 -13.62
C GLY A 278 36.75 24.87 -14.67
N ALA A 279 36.27 23.63 -14.88
CA ALA A 279 35.29 23.32 -15.93
C ALA A 279 33.98 24.13 -15.83
N GLY A 280 33.55 24.43 -14.60
CA GLY A 280 32.35 25.22 -14.32
C GLY A 280 32.39 26.67 -14.76
N LYS A 281 33.48 27.17 -15.36
CA LYS A 281 33.58 28.50 -16.00
C LYS A 281 33.73 28.47 -17.52
N VAL A 282 33.84 27.30 -18.14
CA VAL A 282 34.23 27.19 -19.56
C VAL A 282 33.01 26.91 -20.44
N ILE A 283 32.72 27.80 -21.37
CA ILE A 283 31.79 27.57 -22.48
C ILE A 283 32.63 27.36 -23.74
N LEU A 284 32.57 26.16 -24.31
CA LEU A 284 33.31 25.84 -25.54
C LEU A 284 32.54 26.37 -26.76
N GLY A 285 33.06 27.41 -27.40
CA GLY A 285 32.47 27.99 -28.61
C GLY A 285 32.68 27.11 -29.84
N VAL A 286 31.60 26.83 -30.57
CA VAL A 286 31.58 26.06 -31.82
C VAL A 286 31.07 26.93 -32.98
N PRO A 287 31.60 26.73 -34.20
CA PRO A 287 31.20 27.52 -35.35
C PRO A 287 29.97 26.91 -36.03
N TYR A 288 28.92 27.70 -36.21
CA TYR A 288 27.82 27.39 -37.15
C TYR A 288 28.15 27.96 -38.55
N TYR A 289 29.41 27.88 -38.95
CA TYR A 289 29.88 28.31 -40.25
C TYR A 289 31.13 27.53 -40.66
N GLY A 290 31.45 27.61 -41.93
CA GLY A 290 32.69 27.11 -42.51
C GLY A 290 33.46 28.17 -43.29
N ARG A 291 34.58 27.78 -43.88
CA ARG A 291 35.34 28.61 -44.83
C ARG A 291 35.46 27.92 -46.17
N LYS A 292 35.17 28.67 -47.25
CA LYS A 292 35.30 28.20 -48.64
C LYS A 292 36.11 29.14 -49.52
N ALA A 293 36.80 28.55 -50.50
CA ALA A 293 37.50 29.27 -51.56
C ALA A 293 37.55 28.46 -52.87
N CYS A 294 37.91 29.10 -53.98
CA CYS A 294 38.37 28.38 -55.16
C CYS A 294 39.74 27.76 -54.87
N VAL A 295 40.00 26.58 -55.40
CA VAL A 295 41.26 25.83 -55.21
C VAL A 295 41.75 25.25 -56.53
N GLY A 296 43.04 24.96 -56.62
CA GLY A 296 43.66 24.38 -57.83
C GLY A 296 43.33 22.91 -58.05
N ALA A 297 42.96 22.17 -57.00
CA ALA A 297 42.61 20.75 -57.06
C ALA A 297 41.68 20.38 -55.89
N ALA A 298 40.82 19.38 -56.09
CA ALA A 298 39.94 18.81 -55.05
C ALA A 298 40.74 17.85 -54.14
N VAL A 299 41.60 18.41 -53.30
CA VAL A 299 42.41 17.70 -52.31
C VAL A 299 42.27 18.40 -50.97
N ALA A 300 42.33 17.64 -49.87
CA ALA A 300 42.25 18.19 -48.53
C ALA A 300 43.33 19.28 -48.31
N ASN A 301 42.96 20.31 -47.57
CA ASN A 301 43.81 21.43 -47.20
C ASN A 301 44.45 22.14 -48.42
N ALA A 302 43.69 22.39 -49.49
CA ALA A 302 44.27 23.02 -50.67
C ALA A 302 44.53 24.53 -50.47
N PHE A 303 45.44 25.06 -51.27
CA PHE A 303 45.71 26.49 -51.29
C PHE A 303 44.56 27.24 -51.98
N PRO A 304 44.00 28.28 -51.34
CA PRO A 304 42.98 29.10 -51.97
C PRO A 304 43.59 29.90 -53.13
N THR A 305 42.92 29.86 -54.29
CA THR A 305 43.23 30.67 -55.48
C THR A 305 42.29 31.87 -55.62
N SER A 306 41.32 32.00 -54.72
CA SER A 306 40.43 33.15 -54.56
C SER A 306 40.46 33.66 -53.12
N SER A 307 39.73 34.75 -52.85
CA SER A 307 39.41 35.14 -51.48
C SER A 307 38.72 34.00 -50.73
N VAL A 308 39.13 33.80 -49.48
CA VAL A 308 38.49 32.90 -48.53
C VAL A 308 37.29 33.62 -47.94
N ILE A 309 36.11 32.99 -47.97
CA ILE A 309 34.87 33.56 -47.44
C ILE A 309 34.25 32.61 -46.42
N ALA A 310 33.57 33.19 -45.43
CA ALA A 310 32.73 32.42 -44.52
C ALA A 310 31.49 31.90 -45.26
N ASP A 311 30.98 30.75 -44.81
CA ASP A 311 29.75 30.15 -45.29
C ASP A 311 28.90 29.75 -44.09
N SER A 312 27.67 30.26 -43.99
CA SER A 312 26.80 29.91 -42.86
C SER A 312 26.49 28.41 -42.89
N TYR A 313 26.11 27.82 -41.76
CA TYR A 313 25.70 26.41 -41.73
C TYR A 313 24.55 26.13 -42.73
N LEU A 314 23.56 27.02 -42.78
CA LEU A 314 22.43 26.90 -43.72
C LEU A 314 22.87 26.95 -45.19
N ASP A 315 23.85 27.79 -45.52
CA ASP A 315 24.41 27.84 -46.88
C ASP A 315 25.26 26.58 -47.17
N ALA A 316 26.19 26.25 -46.28
CA ALA A 316 27.07 25.09 -46.39
C ALA A 316 26.30 23.76 -46.56
N SER A 317 25.21 23.60 -45.80
CA SER A 317 24.36 22.40 -45.86
C SER A 317 23.57 22.25 -47.15
N THR A 318 23.40 23.34 -47.91
CA THR A 318 22.62 23.37 -49.16
C THR A 318 23.48 23.54 -50.42
N GLU A 319 24.80 23.71 -50.30
CA GLU A 319 25.74 23.83 -51.43
C GLU A 319 25.57 22.73 -52.48
N ALA A 320 25.35 21.48 -52.08
CA ALA A 320 25.15 20.37 -53.02
C ALA A 320 23.96 20.58 -53.99
N ALA A 321 22.99 21.40 -53.59
CA ALA A 321 21.79 21.73 -54.37
C ALA A 321 21.88 23.10 -55.06
N ASP A 322 22.96 23.85 -54.88
CA ASP A 322 23.12 25.16 -55.53
C ASP A 322 23.19 25.00 -57.06
N PRO A 323 22.41 25.77 -57.86
CA PRO A 323 22.39 25.65 -59.32
C PRO A 323 23.74 25.88 -60.01
N ALA A 324 24.68 26.56 -59.35
CA ALA A 324 26.03 26.76 -59.83
C ALA A 324 26.90 25.50 -59.69
N VAL A 325 26.51 24.51 -58.89
CA VAL A 325 27.24 23.24 -58.77
C VAL A 325 27.08 22.41 -60.04
N GLN A 326 28.20 22.06 -60.67
CA GLN A 326 28.18 21.14 -61.80
C GLN A 326 27.66 19.76 -61.34
N ALA A 327 26.61 19.27 -62.01
CA ALA A 327 26.03 17.98 -61.73
C ALA A 327 27.09 16.86 -61.70
N GLY A 328 27.11 16.08 -60.61
CA GLY A 328 28.06 14.98 -60.40
C GLY A 328 29.46 15.39 -59.91
N SER A 329 29.74 16.69 -59.69
CA SER A 329 31.05 17.17 -59.21
C SER A 329 31.15 17.25 -57.68
N TYR A 330 30.03 17.36 -56.97
CA TYR A 330 30.02 17.52 -55.52
C TYR A 330 30.42 16.23 -54.82
N THR A 331 31.37 16.32 -53.90
CA THR A 331 31.85 15.21 -53.07
C THR A 331 32.01 15.69 -51.63
N SER A 332 31.47 14.90 -50.69
CA SER A 332 31.68 15.10 -49.26
C SER A 332 32.75 14.19 -48.71
N HIS A 333 33.53 14.73 -47.79
CA HIS A 333 34.69 14.08 -47.19
C HIS A 333 34.71 14.28 -45.67
N ARG A 334 35.58 13.50 -45.01
CA ARG A 334 35.92 13.69 -43.61
C ARG A 334 37.43 13.86 -43.47
N ASP A 335 37.84 14.79 -42.63
CA ASP A 335 39.26 15.02 -42.36
C ASP A 335 39.87 13.79 -41.67
N ALA A 336 40.91 13.23 -42.28
CA ALA A 336 41.53 12.00 -41.79
C ALA A 336 42.36 12.23 -40.50
N TYR A 337 42.82 13.46 -40.25
CA TYR A 337 43.69 13.77 -39.12
C TYR A 337 42.90 13.91 -37.81
N SER A 338 41.72 14.53 -37.85
CA SER A 338 40.81 14.66 -36.69
C SER A 338 39.90 13.44 -36.52
N SER A 339 40.40 12.22 -36.81
CA SER A 339 39.66 10.95 -36.69
C SER A 339 38.31 10.94 -37.44
N GLY A 340 38.23 11.62 -38.59
CA GLY A 340 37.00 11.74 -39.37
C GLY A 340 35.92 12.61 -38.72
N SER A 341 36.29 13.52 -37.81
CA SER A 341 35.35 14.37 -37.10
C SER A 341 34.94 15.61 -37.88
N GLU A 342 35.84 16.19 -38.68
CA GLU A 342 35.55 17.42 -39.41
C GLU A 342 35.05 17.13 -40.83
N ARG A 343 34.01 17.85 -41.26
CA ARG A 343 33.53 17.78 -42.64
C ARG A 343 34.35 18.69 -43.55
N TRP A 344 34.58 18.22 -44.77
CA TRP A 344 34.93 19.12 -45.85
C TRP A 344 34.33 18.62 -47.15
N ASP A 345 33.98 19.55 -48.04
CA ASP A 345 33.30 19.26 -49.29
C ASP A 345 34.03 19.92 -50.46
N THR A 346 33.97 19.29 -51.64
CA THR A 346 34.54 19.82 -52.88
C THR A 346 33.56 19.71 -54.03
N TRP A 347 33.53 20.71 -54.92
CA TRP A 347 32.69 20.69 -56.12
C TRP A 347 33.24 21.61 -57.20
N TYR A 348 32.76 21.48 -58.45
CA TYR A 348 33.04 22.48 -59.48
C TYR A 348 31.88 23.49 -59.54
N ASN A 349 32.20 24.78 -59.38
CA ASN A 349 31.24 25.86 -59.48
C ASN A 349 31.29 26.49 -60.88
N THR A 350 30.20 26.34 -61.63
CA THR A 350 30.06 26.77 -63.03
C THR A 350 29.99 28.29 -63.18
N SER A 351 29.43 29.00 -62.20
CA SER A 351 29.36 30.47 -62.20
C SER A 351 30.73 31.12 -61.97
N LEU A 352 31.55 30.51 -61.11
CA LEU A 352 32.91 30.98 -60.80
C LEU A 352 33.99 30.38 -61.72
N GLY A 353 33.68 29.30 -62.43
CA GLY A 353 34.63 28.60 -63.30
C GLY A 353 35.80 27.95 -62.54
N CYS A 354 35.56 27.47 -61.31
CA CYS A 354 36.62 26.93 -60.44
C CYS A 354 36.14 25.73 -59.61
N THR A 355 37.08 24.89 -59.16
CA THR A 355 36.82 23.94 -58.08
C THR A 355 36.76 24.68 -56.75
N ARG A 356 35.75 24.41 -55.94
CA ARG A 356 35.56 24.92 -54.58
C ARG A 356 35.93 23.85 -53.57
N GLU A 357 36.48 24.29 -52.45
CA GLU A 357 36.67 23.50 -51.23
C GLU A 357 36.06 24.28 -50.06
N LEU A 358 35.36 23.57 -49.17
CA LEU A 358 34.69 24.08 -47.97
C LEU A 358 35.00 23.18 -46.78
N TYR A 359 35.57 23.72 -45.71
CA TYR A 359 35.60 23.06 -44.40
C TYR A 359 34.50 23.65 -43.52
N TRP A 360 33.72 22.79 -42.86
CA TRP A 360 32.63 23.23 -41.99
C TRP A 360 32.20 22.15 -41.00
N ASP A 361 31.42 22.56 -40.02
CA ASP A 361 30.87 21.73 -38.96
C ASP A 361 29.42 21.34 -39.25
N ASP A 362 29.21 20.08 -39.64
CA ASP A 362 27.86 19.53 -39.73
C ASP A 362 27.36 18.99 -38.38
N ALA A 363 26.08 18.59 -38.29
CA ALA A 363 25.50 18.09 -37.05
C ALA A 363 26.28 16.90 -36.42
N THR A 364 26.99 16.10 -37.22
CA THR A 364 27.85 15.01 -36.70
C THR A 364 29.11 15.56 -36.03
N SER A 365 29.76 16.54 -36.66
CA SER A 365 30.96 17.20 -36.16
C SER A 365 30.65 17.96 -34.86
N LEU A 366 29.54 18.71 -34.86
CA LEU A 366 29.01 19.42 -33.69
C LEU A 366 28.62 18.48 -32.55
N GLY A 367 27.96 17.36 -32.83
CA GLY A 367 27.61 16.35 -31.82
C GLY A 367 28.84 15.84 -31.05
N LYS A 368 29.93 15.54 -31.75
CA LYS A 368 31.20 15.12 -31.10
C LYS A 368 31.80 16.23 -30.20
N LYS A 369 31.60 17.50 -30.54
CA LYS A 369 32.01 18.64 -29.71
C LYS A 369 31.11 18.77 -28.48
N TYR A 370 29.83 18.48 -28.61
CA TYR A 370 28.90 18.41 -27.48
C TYR A 370 29.23 17.23 -26.54
N ASP A 371 29.64 16.09 -27.09
CA ASP A 371 30.18 14.98 -26.30
C ASP A 371 31.42 15.40 -25.50
N LEU A 372 32.32 16.18 -26.09
CA LEU A 372 33.50 16.73 -25.40
C LEU A 372 33.09 17.65 -24.24
N VAL A 373 32.10 18.54 -24.45
CA VAL A 373 31.52 19.40 -23.39
C VAL A 373 31.02 18.55 -22.22
N ASN A 374 30.29 17.48 -22.50
CA ASN A 374 29.76 16.57 -21.49
C ASN A 374 30.85 15.77 -20.78
N ALA A 375 31.80 15.21 -21.53
CA ALA A 375 32.89 14.40 -21.00
C ALA A 375 33.79 15.19 -20.04
N ASN A 376 34.08 16.45 -20.40
CA ASN A 376 34.92 17.34 -19.59
C ASN A 376 34.12 18.10 -18.52
N LYS A 377 32.80 17.90 -18.44
CA LYS A 377 31.90 18.59 -17.50
C LYS A 377 32.04 20.11 -17.59
N LEU A 378 32.24 20.62 -18.81
CA LEU A 378 32.33 22.05 -19.05
C LEU A 378 31.01 22.71 -18.65
N ARG A 379 31.06 24.02 -18.40
CA ARG A 379 29.87 24.82 -18.07
C ARG A 379 28.82 24.76 -19.18
N GLY A 380 29.27 24.76 -20.44
CA GLY A 380 28.37 24.88 -21.58
C GLY A 380 29.01 24.69 -22.95
N ALA A 381 28.14 24.69 -23.95
CA ALA A 381 28.48 24.83 -25.37
C ALA A 381 28.07 26.24 -25.84
N GLY A 382 28.95 26.87 -26.60
CA GLY A 382 28.77 28.21 -27.13
C GLY A 382 28.56 28.17 -28.64
N ILE A 383 27.66 28.96 -29.20
CA ILE A 383 27.35 28.93 -30.64
C ILE A 383 27.68 30.29 -31.25
N TRP A 384 28.63 30.29 -32.20
CA TRP A 384 28.86 31.40 -33.11
C TRP A 384 28.40 31.05 -34.53
N ASN A 385 27.24 31.50 -34.99
CA ASN A 385 26.19 32.16 -34.23
C ASN A 385 24.82 31.54 -34.57
N LEU A 386 23.79 31.87 -33.77
CA LEU A 386 22.45 31.29 -33.92
C LEU A 386 21.83 31.62 -35.28
N ASN A 387 22.12 32.80 -35.83
CA ASN A 387 21.59 33.20 -37.13
C ASN A 387 22.11 32.33 -38.27
N TYR A 388 23.31 31.79 -38.17
CA TYR A 388 23.86 30.93 -39.22
C TYR A 388 23.25 29.54 -39.27
N GLY A 389 22.70 29.05 -38.15
CA GLY A 389 21.97 27.77 -38.10
C GLY A 389 20.45 27.93 -38.20
N GLY A 390 19.89 29.07 -37.76
CA GLY A 390 18.47 29.37 -37.82
C GLY A 390 17.57 28.25 -37.25
N GLY A 391 16.53 27.90 -38.00
CA GLY A 391 15.58 26.85 -37.67
C GLY A 391 16.00 25.41 -38.05
N ALA A 392 17.27 25.15 -38.39
CA ALA A 392 17.72 23.84 -38.86
C ALA A 392 17.41 22.71 -37.83
N PRO A 393 16.50 21.78 -38.13
CA PRO A 393 15.98 20.83 -37.14
C PRO A 393 17.05 19.86 -36.61
N GLU A 394 18.03 19.50 -37.43
CA GLU A 394 19.12 18.61 -37.05
C GLU A 394 20.08 19.24 -36.04
N LEU A 395 20.25 20.57 -36.04
CA LEU A 395 21.07 21.27 -35.05
C LEU A 395 20.37 21.29 -33.69
N TRP A 396 19.07 21.58 -33.67
CA TRP A 396 18.27 21.51 -32.44
C TRP A 396 18.15 20.07 -31.92
N SER A 397 18.07 19.08 -32.82
CA SER A 397 18.11 17.67 -32.44
C SER A 397 19.46 17.24 -31.86
N ALA A 398 20.57 17.76 -32.40
CA ALA A 398 21.90 17.54 -31.84
C ALA A 398 21.99 18.12 -30.41
N LEU A 399 21.55 19.36 -30.18
CA LEU A 399 21.50 19.95 -28.83
C LEU A 399 20.62 19.13 -27.87
N ALA A 400 19.41 18.75 -28.29
CA ALA A 400 18.50 17.96 -27.46
C ALA A 400 19.09 16.59 -27.08
N SER A 401 19.70 15.89 -28.04
CA SER A 401 20.28 14.55 -27.81
C SER A 401 21.52 14.56 -26.90
N HIS A 402 22.16 15.71 -26.69
CA HIS A 402 23.36 15.82 -25.85
C HIS A 402 23.10 16.56 -24.54
N PHE A 403 22.08 17.42 -24.47
CA PHE A 403 21.89 18.31 -23.33
C PHE A 403 20.47 18.33 -22.74
N ALA A 404 19.48 17.62 -23.30
CA ALA A 404 18.13 17.64 -22.73
C ALA A 404 18.04 16.90 -21.38
N THR A 405 17.30 17.46 -20.43
CA THR A 405 16.97 16.83 -19.15
C THR A 405 15.73 15.95 -19.28
N CYS A 406 15.51 14.99 -18.36
CA CYS A 406 14.31 14.14 -18.45
C CYS A 406 13.05 14.98 -18.19
N ALA A 407 12.17 15.06 -19.19
CA ALA A 407 10.94 15.85 -19.10
C ALA A 407 9.84 15.16 -18.28
N SER A 408 9.81 13.82 -18.28
CA SER A 408 8.84 13.06 -17.49
C SER A 408 9.35 11.67 -17.13
N VAL A 409 8.77 11.08 -16.09
CA VAL A 409 8.93 9.66 -15.78
C VAL A 409 7.62 9.07 -15.28
N THR A 410 7.30 7.89 -15.78
CA THR A 410 6.14 7.10 -15.35
C THR A 410 6.61 5.84 -14.63
N MET A 411 5.75 5.28 -13.80
CA MET A 411 6.03 4.04 -13.08
C MET A 411 4.79 3.19 -12.93
N THR A 412 4.96 1.88 -13.00
CA THR A 412 3.91 0.87 -12.81
C THR A 412 4.38 -0.20 -11.83
N ALA A 413 3.43 -0.84 -11.14
CA ALA A 413 3.70 -1.95 -10.22
C ALA A 413 3.01 -3.23 -10.71
N SER A 414 3.74 -4.35 -10.69
CA SER A 414 3.21 -5.67 -11.02
C SER A 414 3.69 -6.72 -10.01
N PRO A 415 2.78 -7.50 -9.38
CA PRO A 415 1.33 -7.43 -9.51
C PRO A 415 0.72 -6.11 -9.00
N ALA A 416 -0.47 -5.75 -9.48
CA ALA A 416 -1.15 -4.53 -9.07
C ALA A 416 -1.63 -4.60 -7.61
N SER A 417 -1.71 -3.45 -6.94
CA SER A 417 -2.26 -3.33 -5.59
C SER A 417 -3.75 -3.72 -5.53
N PRO A 418 -4.25 -4.31 -4.42
CA PRO A 418 -3.53 -4.72 -3.21
C PRO A 418 -2.84 -6.08 -3.35
N GLN A 419 -1.83 -6.37 -2.54
CA GLN A 419 -1.15 -7.68 -2.50
C GLN A 419 -0.94 -8.17 -1.06
N VAL A 420 -0.91 -9.49 -0.87
CA VAL A 420 -0.55 -10.09 0.41
C VAL A 420 0.96 -9.90 0.65
N SER A 421 1.34 -9.54 1.88
CA SER A 421 2.73 -9.45 2.33
C SER A 421 3.46 -10.78 2.04
N GLY A 422 4.57 -10.71 1.31
CA GLY A 422 5.32 -11.88 0.83
C GLY A 422 5.52 -11.91 -0.68
N ALA A 423 4.68 -11.23 -1.45
CA ALA A 423 4.88 -11.07 -2.89
C ALA A 423 6.14 -10.25 -3.22
N VAL A 424 6.74 -10.50 -4.38
CA VAL A 424 7.71 -9.56 -4.97
C VAL A 424 6.95 -8.67 -5.95
N VAL A 425 6.92 -7.38 -5.67
CA VAL A 425 6.27 -6.38 -6.52
C VAL A 425 7.34 -5.73 -7.40
N ASN A 426 7.27 -5.96 -8.70
CA ASN A 426 8.18 -5.35 -9.66
C ASN A 426 7.67 -3.96 -10.03
N LEU A 427 8.42 -2.93 -9.65
CA LEU A 427 8.22 -1.56 -10.08
C LEU A 427 8.97 -1.34 -11.40
N SER A 428 8.30 -0.86 -12.44
CA SER A 428 8.90 -0.60 -13.75
C SER A 428 8.69 0.86 -14.12
N ALA A 429 9.77 1.56 -14.48
CA ALA A 429 9.78 2.97 -14.81
C ALA A 429 10.12 3.21 -16.28
N ALA A 430 9.61 4.31 -16.83
CA ALA A 430 9.94 4.77 -18.18
C ALA A 430 10.05 6.29 -18.18
N ALA A 431 11.21 6.80 -18.59
CA ALA A 431 11.49 8.23 -18.67
C ALA A 431 11.45 8.69 -20.13
N SER A 432 11.12 9.96 -20.35
CA SER A 432 11.02 10.57 -21.68
C SER A 432 11.66 11.95 -21.71
N GLY A 433 12.11 12.40 -22.88
CA GLY A 433 12.67 13.74 -23.08
C GLY A 433 14.16 13.87 -22.77
N CYS A 434 14.82 12.79 -22.34
CA CYS A 434 16.26 12.73 -22.12
C CYS A 434 16.91 11.58 -22.88
N PRO A 435 18.18 11.71 -23.28
CA PRO A 435 18.91 10.69 -24.05
C PRO A 435 19.40 9.51 -23.20
N HIS A 436 19.73 9.71 -21.92
CA HIS A 436 20.43 8.77 -21.04
C HIS A 436 19.81 8.72 -19.63
N PRO A 437 18.57 8.20 -19.49
CA PRO A 437 17.89 8.21 -18.20
C PRO A 437 18.54 7.29 -17.15
N LEU A 438 18.69 7.83 -15.94
CA LEU A 438 18.99 7.12 -14.71
C LEU A 438 17.76 7.18 -13.78
N TYR A 439 17.48 6.08 -13.09
CA TYR A 439 16.30 5.91 -12.23
C TYR A 439 16.70 5.68 -10.78
N GLN A 440 16.06 6.40 -9.87
CA GLN A 440 16.15 6.20 -8.42
C GLN A 440 14.77 5.87 -7.85
N PHE A 441 14.63 4.71 -7.20
CA PHE A 441 13.36 4.25 -6.66
C PHE A 441 13.26 4.57 -5.17
N TRP A 442 12.06 4.95 -4.76
CA TRP A 442 11.75 5.37 -3.40
C TRP A 442 10.49 4.69 -2.89
N ILE A 443 10.50 4.33 -1.61
CA ILE A 443 9.33 3.78 -0.91
C ILE A 443 9.13 4.54 0.40
N LEU A 444 7.87 4.84 0.71
CA LEU A 444 7.40 5.39 1.97
C LEU A 444 6.54 4.33 2.67
N ALA A 445 7.04 3.79 3.77
CA ALA A 445 6.27 2.88 4.62
C ALA A 445 5.22 3.64 5.45
N PRO A 446 4.11 2.98 5.86
CA PRO A 446 3.10 3.59 6.72
C PRO A 446 3.73 4.20 7.99
N GLY A 447 3.48 5.48 8.25
CA GLY A 447 4.00 6.18 9.43
C GLY A 447 5.52 6.42 9.44
N SER A 448 6.20 6.30 8.30
CA SER A 448 7.65 6.49 8.17
C SER A 448 8.00 7.72 7.31
N THR A 449 9.26 7.80 6.86
CA THR A 449 9.79 8.80 5.92
C THR A 449 10.23 8.13 4.62
N TRP A 450 10.33 8.89 3.52
CA TRP A 450 10.78 8.36 2.23
C TRP A 450 12.18 7.74 2.36
N GLN A 451 12.39 6.58 1.75
CA GLN A 451 13.67 5.88 1.71
C GLN A 451 14.06 5.57 0.27
N VAL A 452 15.32 5.79 -0.07
CA VAL A 452 15.91 5.33 -1.34
C VAL A 452 16.05 3.81 -1.26
N VAL A 453 15.33 3.08 -2.12
CA VAL A 453 15.42 1.61 -2.20
C VAL A 453 16.30 1.15 -3.36
N GLN A 454 16.52 2.01 -4.35
CA GLN A 454 17.51 1.83 -5.40
C GLN A 454 18.08 3.21 -5.78
N PRO A 455 19.39 3.48 -5.63
CA PRO A 455 20.01 4.72 -6.07
C PRO A 455 19.98 4.85 -7.60
N TYR A 456 20.23 6.07 -8.10
CA TYR A 456 20.27 6.35 -9.55
C TYR A 456 21.12 5.34 -10.32
N SER A 457 20.50 4.66 -11.28
CA SER A 457 21.16 3.71 -12.18
C SER A 457 20.42 3.61 -13.50
N THR A 458 21.02 3.00 -14.52
CA THR A 458 20.35 2.72 -15.81
C THR A 458 19.28 1.64 -15.71
N THR A 459 19.12 0.99 -14.54
CA THR A 459 18.13 -0.07 -14.34
C THR A 459 16.76 0.55 -14.08
N SER A 460 15.85 0.41 -15.05
CA SER A 460 14.49 0.95 -15.02
C SER A 460 13.49 0.11 -14.24
N THR A 461 13.95 -0.91 -13.49
CA THR A 461 13.09 -1.78 -12.70
C THR A 461 13.62 -1.95 -11.28
N PHE A 462 12.74 -2.21 -10.33
CA PHE A 462 13.07 -2.56 -8.95
C PHE A 462 12.13 -3.65 -8.42
N GLY A 463 12.70 -4.76 -7.95
CA GLY A 463 11.95 -5.86 -7.34
C GLY A 463 11.75 -5.66 -5.85
N TRP A 464 10.63 -5.07 -5.45
CA TRP A 464 10.30 -4.82 -4.05
C TRP A 464 9.86 -6.11 -3.34
N LYS A 465 10.74 -6.65 -2.49
CA LYS A 465 10.44 -7.82 -1.65
C LYS A 465 9.60 -7.40 -0.45
N THR A 466 8.35 -7.86 -0.40
CA THR A 466 7.41 -7.45 0.66
C THR A 466 7.34 -8.42 1.84
N SER A 467 8.11 -9.51 1.81
CA SER A 467 8.13 -10.51 2.89
C SER A 467 8.56 -9.89 4.22
N GLY A 468 7.73 -10.09 5.26
CA GLY A 468 7.96 -9.57 6.60
C GLY A 468 7.60 -8.09 6.78
N LEU A 469 7.13 -7.40 5.74
CA LEU A 469 6.65 -6.04 5.87
C LEU A 469 5.25 -6.00 6.49
N PRO A 470 4.97 -5.04 7.40
CA PRO A 470 3.65 -4.89 8.00
C PRO A 470 2.60 -4.50 6.95
N GLY A 471 1.36 -4.95 7.17
CA GLY A 471 0.22 -4.53 6.36
C GLY A 471 -0.04 -3.02 6.49
N GLY A 472 -0.59 -2.42 5.43
CA GLY A 472 -0.88 -0.99 5.35
C GLY A 472 -0.63 -0.41 3.96
N THR A 473 -0.83 0.90 3.83
CA THR A 473 -0.64 1.64 2.58
C THR A 473 0.77 2.24 2.52
N TYR A 474 1.56 1.73 1.59
CA TYR A 474 2.85 2.26 1.21
C TYR A 474 2.67 3.27 0.07
N LEU A 475 3.55 4.25 -0.05
CA LEU A 475 3.69 5.02 -1.29
C LEU A 475 4.99 4.62 -1.98
N TYR A 476 4.98 4.59 -3.30
CA TYR A 476 6.18 4.40 -4.11
C TYR A 476 6.28 5.51 -5.15
N THR A 477 7.50 5.98 -5.41
CA THR A 477 7.83 6.96 -6.47
C THR A 477 9.14 6.55 -7.15
N VAL A 478 9.34 7.04 -8.37
CA VAL A 478 10.62 6.97 -9.07
C VAL A 478 11.01 8.38 -9.48
N TRP A 479 12.29 8.68 -9.32
CA TRP A 479 12.92 9.86 -9.86
C TRP A 479 13.73 9.46 -11.08
N ALA A 480 13.70 10.30 -12.10
CA ALA A 480 14.54 10.19 -13.28
C ALA A 480 15.41 11.43 -13.41
N ARG A 481 16.63 11.22 -13.86
CA ARG A 481 17.50 12.27 -14.36
C ARG A 481 18.33 11.73 -15.50
N ASP A 482 18.77 12.58 -16.39
CA ASP A 482 19.77 12.18 -17.36
C ASP A 482 21.14 11.96 -16.71
N ALA A 483 21.95 11.07 -17.26
CA ALA A 483 23.30 10.79 -16.75
C ALA A 483 24.24 12.01 -16.76
N GLY A 484 24.06 12.94 -17.70
CA GLY A 484 24.80 14.21 -17.73
C GLY A 484 24.22 15.30 -16.82
N SER A 485 22.99 15.10 -16.30
CA SER A 485 22.30 16.05 -15.43
C SER A 485 22.67 15.88 -13.95
N SER A 486 22.83 17.00 -13.23
CA SER A 486 22.85 17.00 -11.77
C SER A 486 21.45 16.96 -11.13
N GLY A 487 20.39 17.04 -11.95
CA GLY A 487 18.99 17.26 -11.54
C GLY A 487 18.60 18.72 -11.77
N SER A 488 17.52 18.97 -12.50
CA SER A 488 16.98 20.31 -12.77
C SER A 488 16.18 20.89 -11.59
N SER A 489 15.67 20.03 -10.72
CA SER A 489 14.98 20.36 -9.47
C SER A 489 15.72 19.73 -8.31
N CYS A 490 15.86 20.48 -7.20
CA CYS A 490 16.46 19.99 -5.97
C CYS A 490 15.56 20.33 -4.77
N GLY A 491 15.34 19.34 -3.91
CA GLY A 491 14.64 19.49 -2.63
C GLY A 491 15.42 18.86 -1.48
N SER A 492 14.75 18.70 -0.33
CA SER A 492 15.35 18.07 0.85
C SER A 492 15.67 16.57 0.66
N LEU A 493 15.09 15.92 -0.35
CA LEU A 493 15.29 14.51 -0.66
C LEU A 493 16.40 14.26 -1.69
N GLY A 494 16.89 15.30 -2.36
CA GLY A 494 17.90 15.19 -3.43
C GLY A 494 17.51 16.02 -4.65
N CYS A 495 18.09 15.66 -5.80
CA CYS A 495 17.80 16.32 -7.07
C CYS A 495 17.39 15.32 -8.15
N GLU A 496 16.52 15.77 -9.04
CA GLU A 496 15.91 15.01 -10.13
C GLU A 496 15.62 15.92 -11.33
N ASP A 497 15.47 15.34 -12.52
CA ASP A 497 14.92 16.09 -13.66
C ASP A 497 13.39 15.96 -13.71
N ALA A 498 12.89 14.76 -13.42
CA ALA A 498 11.47 14.46 -13.32
C ALA A 498 11.21 13.40 -12.25
N TYR A 499 10.00 13.40 -11.69
CA TYR A 499 9.54 12.34 -10.80
C TYR A 499 8.11 11.92 -11.12
N SER A 500 7.78 10.67 -10.80
CA SER A 500 6.41 10.18 -10.82
C SER A 500 5.73 10.48 -9.48
N PRO A 501 4.52 11.06 -9.41
CA PRO A 501 3.84 11.31 -8.15
C PRO A 501 3.71 10.05 -7.28
N GLY A 502 3.83 10.20 -5.96
CA GLY A 502 3.77 9.08 -5.02
C GLY A 502 2.46 8.30 -5.15
N THR A 503 2.56 7.05 -5.61
CA THR A 503 1.40 6.18 -5.87
C THR A 503 1.20 5.21 -4.72
N ALA A 504 -0.05 5.00 -4.30
CA ALA A 504 -0.38 4.11 -3.19
C ALA A 504 -0.30 2.62 -3.58
N PHE A 505 0.25 1.81 -2.68
CA PHE A 505 0.29 0.35 -2.78
C PHE A 505 -0.07 -0.27 -1.43
N THR A 506 -1.12 -1.07 -1.37
CA THR A 506 -1.61 -1.66 -0.13
C THR A 506 -1.09 -3.09 0.02
N LEU A 507 -0.38 -3.34 1.12
CA LEU A 507 -0.03 -4.68 1.57
C LEU A 507 -1.02 -5.17 2.62
N THR A 508 -1.47 -6.41 2.48
CA THR A 508 -2.39 -7.05 3.43
C THR A 508 -1.69 -8.22 4.14
N THR A 509 -2.04 -8.45 5.40
CA THR A 509 -1.53 -9.60 6.18
C THR A 509 -2.74 -10.39 6.69
N PRO A 510 -3.19 -11.43 5.97
CA PRO A 510 -4.42 -12.15 6.32
C PRO A 510 -4.23 -13.04 7.56
N CYS A 511 -5.28 -13.25 8.34
CA CYS A 511 -5.27 -14.28 9.39
C CYS A 511 -5.02 -15.68 8.79
N ALA A 512 -4.20 -16.52 9.43
CA ALA A 512 -3.90 -17.87 8.92
C ALA A 512 -4.91 -18.94 9.35
N SER A 513 -5.37 -18.91 10.61
CA SER A 513 -6.36 -19.87 11.12
C SER A 513 -7.15 -19.28 12.29
N VAL A 514 -8.28 -19.91 12.63
CA VAL A 514 -9.09 -19.57 13.80
C VAL A 514 -9.39 -20.83 14.60
N THR A 515 -9.18 -20.79 15.90
CA THR A 515 -9.64 -21.80 16.86
C THR A 515 -10.74 -21.22 17.74
N GLU A 516 -11.60 -22.08 18.27
CA GLU A 516 -12.76 -21.69 19.09
C GLU A 516 -12.92 -22.68 20.26
N SER A 517 -13.42 -22.19 21.41
CA SER A 517 -13.90 -23.03 22.52
C SER A 517 -15.20 -22.51 23.14
N ALA A 518 -16.18 -23.40 23.29
CA ALA A 518 -17.46 -23.13 23.96
C ALA A 518 -17.45 -23.57 25.44
N ALA A 519 -17.89 -22.69 26.34
CA ALA A 519 -18.01 -22.97 27.77
C ALA A 519 -19.37 -22.52 28.34
N PRO A 520 -20.13 -23.39 29.03
CA PRO A 520 -19.89 -24.84 29.17
C PRO A 520 -19.95 -25.59 27.83
N ALA A 521 -19.25 -26.72 27.73
CA ALA A 521 -19.27 -27.55 26.53
C ALA A 521 -20.64 -28.22 26.32
N ALA A 522 -21.02 -28.46 25.07
CA ALA A 522 -22.23 -29.22 24.75
C ALA A 522 -22.16 -30.68 25.26
N PRO A 523 -23.30 -31.32 25.56
CA PRO A 523 -24.67 -30.78 25.50
C PRO A 523 -25.02 -29.92 26.72
N GLN A 524 -25.98 -29.00 26.57
CA GLN A 524 -26.47 -28.15 27.67
C GLN A 524 -28.00 -28.03 27.67
N LEU A 525 -28.60 -27.74 28.83
CA LEU A 525 -30.03 -27.43 28.91
C LEU A 525 -30.33 -26.07 28.25
N SER A 526 -31.48 -25.98 27.59
CA SER A 526 -32.03 -24.69 27.14
C SER A 526 -32.20 -23.74 28.33
N GLY A 527 -31.72 -22.49 28.18
CA GLY A 527 -31.61 -21.50 29.26
C GLY A 527 -30.17 -21.29 29.77
N THR A 528 -29.23 -22.18 29.42
CA THR A 528 -27.80 -22.01 29.73
C THR A 528 -27.19 -20.91 28.87
N THR A 529 -26.47 -19.96 29.47
CA THR A 529 -25.66 -19.01 28.70
C THR A 529 -24.32 -19.66 28.34
N VAL A 530 -24.03 -19.78 27.05
CA VAL A 530 -22.80 -20.36 26.52
C VAL A 530 -21.87 -19.22 26.09
N VAL A 531 -20.60 -19.30 26.45
CA VAL A 531 -19.57 -18.32 26.03
C VAL A 531 -18.66 -18.99 25.01
N PHE A 532 -18.59 -18.41 23.82
CA PHE A 532 -17.68 -18.80 22.76
C PHE A 532 -16.45 -17.90 22.79
N ASN A 533 -15.26 -18.48 22.78
CA ASN A 533 -13.98 -17.78 22.78
C ASN A 533 -13.16 -18.20 21.56
N ALA A 534 -12.83 -17.24 20.70
CA ALA A 534 -12.05 -17.45 19.50
C ALA A 534 -10.59 -17.00 19.67
N THR A 535 -9.70 -17.55 18.85
CA THR A 535 -8.32 -17.06 18.74
C THR A 535 -7.88 -17.21 17.29
N ALA A 536 -7.45 -16.11 16.67
CA ALA A 536 -6.87 -16.11 15.33
C ALA A 536 -5.35 -16.18 15.39
N SER A 537 -4.73 -16.97 14.50
CA SER A 537 -3.28 -17.11 14.38
C SER A 537 -2.73 -16.29 13.20
N ALA A 538 -1.46 -15.88 13.32
CA ALA A 538 -0.77 -15.02 12.35
C ALA A 538 -1.61 -13.80 11.91
N CYS A 539 -2.38 -13.25 12.85
CA CYS A 539 -3.30 -12.15 12.60
C CYS A 539 -2.97 -10.98 13.55
N PRO A 540 -2.21 -9.98 13.10
CA PRO A 540 -1.76 -8.86 13.94
C PRO A 540 -2.90 -8.07 14.60
N HIS A 541 -3.99 -7.87 13.88
CA HIS A 541 -5.15 -7.07 14.30
C HIS A 541 -6.45 -7.82 13.98
N PRO A 542 -6.75 -8.91 14.72
CA PRO A 542 -7.86 -9.78 14.38
C PRO A 542 -9.21 -9.13 14.68
N LEU A 543 -10.11 -9.22 13.71
CA LEU A 543 -11.53 -8.93 13.84
C LEU A 543 -12.31 -10.23 13.71
N TYR A 544 -13.23 -10.49 14.64
CA TYR A 544 -14.02 -11.72 14.73
C TYR A 544 -15.50 -11.48 14.44
N GLN A 545 -16.12 -12.37 13.67
CA GLN A 545 -17.56 -12.40 13.40
C GLN A 545 -18.11 -13.78 13.76
N PHE A 546 -19.13 -13.83 14.62
CA PHE A 546 -19.73 -15.09 15.09
C PHE A 546 -21.04 -15.37 14.37
N TRP A 547 -21.26 -16.65 14.08
CA TRP A 547 -22.42 -17.13 13.35
C TRP A 547 -23.05 -18.32 14.04
N ILE A 548 -24.39 -18.40 14.01
CA ILE A 548 -25.16 -19.54 14.51
C ILE A 548 -26.16 -19.98 13.44
N LEU A 549 -26.31 -21.30 13.30
CA LEU A 549 -27.32 -21.98 12.51
C LEU A 549 -28.25 -22.73 13.46
N ALA A 550 -29.49 -22.27 13.59
CA ALA A 550 -30.51 -23.00 14.32
C ALA A 550 -31.00 -24.23 13.52
N PRO A 551 -31.48 -25.29 14.19
CA PRO A 551 -32.03 -26.47 13.51
C PRO A 551 -33.09 -26.08 12.45
N GLY A 552 -32.88 -26.52 11.20
CA GLY A 552 -33.81 -26.24 10.09
C GLY A 552 -33.88 -24.77 9.63
N ARG A 553 -32.93 -23.92 10.02
CA ARG A 553 -32.84 -22.50 9.61
C ARG A 553 -31.63 -22.26 8.68
N THR A 554 -31.31 -20.99 8.45
CA THR A 554 -30.11 -20.52 7.72
C THR A 554 -29.12 -19.86 8.67
N TRP A 555 -27.86 -19.75 8.26
CA TRP A 555 -26.81 -19.12 9.05
C TRP A 555 -27.15 -17.65 9.33
N GLN A 556 -26.98 -17.22 10.58
CA GLN A 556 -27.22 -15.85 11.02
C GLN A 556 -25.97 -15.29 11.68
N VAL A 557 -25.63 -14.03 11.36
CA VAL A 557 -24.59 -13.27 12.08
C VAL A 557 -25.15 -12.91 13.45
N VAL A 558 -24.54 -13.45 14.50
CA VAL A 558 -24.92 -13.15 15.89
C VAL A 558 -23.98 -12.11 16.54
N GLN A 559 -22.81 -11.88 15.94
CA GLN A 559 -21.90 -10.78 16.27
C GLN A 559 -21.15 -10.38 14.99
N ALA A 560 -21.27 -9.12 14.57
CA ALA A 560 -20.53 -8.58 13.42
C ALA A 560 -19.01 -8.48 13.73
N TYR A 561 -18.19 -8.31 12.68
CA TYR A 561 -16.74 -8.15 12.81
C TYR A 561 -16.38 -7.08 13.84
N SER A 562 -15.64 -7.47 14.88
CA SER A 562 -15.14 -6.59 15.93
C SER A 562 -13.86 -7.17 16.53
N SER A 563 -13.10 -6.37 17.30
CA SER A 563 -11.94 -6.86 18.05
C SER A 563 -12.30 -7.79 19.22
N SER A 564 -13.59 -7.99 19.51
CA SER A 564 -14.04 -8.90 20.56
C SER A 564 -13.92 -10.36 20.10
N ALA A 565 -12.98 -11.07 20.71
CA ALA A 565 -12.78 -12.51 20.50
C ALA A 565 -13.80 -13.39 21.24
N THR A 566 -14.76 -12.79 21.94
CA THR A 566 -15.76 -13.50 22.75
C THR A 566 -17.17 -13.15 22.31
N PHE A 567 -18.04 -14.17 22.25
CA PHE A 567 -19.48 -14.03 22.04
C PHE A 567 -20.26 -14.78 23.13
N ARG A 568 -21.24 -14.11 23.75
CA ARG A 568 -22.10 -14.71 24.79
C ARG A 568 -23.47 -15.05 24.19
N TRP A 569 -23.75 -16.34 24.07
CA TRP A 569 -25.00 -16.86 23.52
C TRP A 569 -25.98 -17.23 24.62
N SER A 570 -27.07 -16.48 24.72
CA SER A 570 -28.21 -16.85 25.58
C SER A 570 -29.07 -17.89 24.87
N THR A 571 -29.25 -19.05 25.49
CA THR A 571 -30.12 -20.11 24.96
C THR A 571 -31.52 -20.10 25.54
N THR A 572 -31.86 -19.09 26.36
CA THR A 572 -33.19 -18.94 26.96
C THR A 572 -34.27 -18.84 25.88
N GLY A 573 -35.26 -19.72 25.95
CA GLY A 573 -36.37 -19.78 25.00
C GLY A 573 -36.02 -20.43 23.65
N LEU A 574 -34.81 -20.98 23.50
CA LEU A 574 -34.43 -21.75 22.32
C LEU A 574 -34.93 -23.19 22.43
N ALA A 575 -35.34 -23.77 21.30
CA ALA A 575 -35.80 -25.15 21.24
C ALA A 575 -34.65 -26.14 21.44
N ALA A 576 -34.95 -27.35 21.91
CA ALA A 576 -34.00 -28.45 21.91
C ALA A 576 -33.60 -28.82 20.48
N GLY A 577 -32.35 -29.24 20.29
CA GLY A 577 -31.81 -29.64 18.99
C GLY A 577 -30.33 -29.32 18.81
N SER A 578 -29.81 -29.67 17.64
CA SER A 578 -28.41 -29.44 17.25
C SER A 578 -28.25 -28.12 16.51
N TYR A 579 -27.69 -27.12 17.18
CA TYR A 579 -27.28 -25.86 16.55
C TYR A 579 -25.88 -26.04 15.94
N LEU A 580 -25.55 -25.34 14.86
CA LEU A 580 -24.14 -25.20 14.44
C LEU A 580 -23.65 -23.79 14.76
N TYR A 581 -22.38 -23.67 15.11
CA TYR A 581 -21.71 -22.37 15.26
C TYR A 581 -20.40 -22.34 14.49
N THR A 582 -20.01 -21.16 14.02
CA THR A 582 -18.71 -20.89 13.39
C THR A 582 -18.26 -19.48 13.75
N VAL A 583 -16.95 -19.24 13.73
CA VAL A 583 -16.36 -17.91 13.86
C VAL A 583 -15.46 -17.65 12.68
N TRP A 584 -15.62 -16.47 12.09
CA TRP A 584 -14.77 -15.96 11.03
C TRP A 584 -13.79 -14.95 11.62
N ALA A 585 -12.57 -14.95 11.11
CA ALA A 585 -11.59 -13.90 11.42
C ALA A 585 -11.04 -13.27 10.14
N ARG A 586 -10.74 -11.99 10.25
CA ARG A 586 -9.94 -11.25 9.28
C ARG A 586 -9.04 -10.26 10.00
N ASP A 587 -7.92 -9.91 9.41
CA ASP A 587 -7.11 -8.80 9.89
C ASP A 587 -7.78 -7.47 9.55
N SER A 588 -7.62 -6.45 10.38
CA SER A 588 -8.13 -5.10 10.09
C SER A 588 -7.56 -4.48 8.80
N SER A 589 -6.38 -4.92 8.36
CA SER A 589 -5.76 -4.53 7.09
C SER A 589 -6.23 -5.35 5.89
N SER A 590 -7.04 -6.40 6.11
CA SER A 590 -7.58 -7.27 5.07
C SER A 590 -9.09 -7.07 4.90
N SER A 591 -9.54 -7.02 3.64
CA SER A 591 -10.97 -7.10 3.32
C SER A 591 -11.52 -8.54 3.38
N GLY A 592 -10.65 -9.54 3.57
CA GLY A 592 -10.94 -10.98 3.48
C GLY A 592 -10.36 -11.58 2.20
N THR A 593 -9.58 -12.66 2.31
CA THR A 593 -8.99 -13.39 1.17
C THR A 593 -9.96 -14.35 0.49
N SER A 594 -11.03 -14.75 1.19
CA SER A 594 -12.07 -15.63 0.68
C SER A 594 -13.44 -14.96 0.87
N CYS A 595 -14.19 -14.82 -0.22
CA CYS A 595 -15.52 -14.20 -0.22
C CYS A 595 -16.59 -15.17 -0.75
N GLY A 596 -17.77 -15.12 -0.16
CA GLY A 596 -18.97 -15.81 -0.65
C GLY A 596 -20.22 -14.96 -0.42
N ALA A 597 -21.40 -15.55 -0.65
CA ALA A 597 -22.68 -14.85 -0.47
C ALA A 597 -22.92 -14.35 0.97
N ALA A 598 -22.22 -14.92 1.96
CA ALA A 598 -22.33 -14.56 3.37
C ALA A 598 -21.34 -13.45 3.82
N GLY A 599 -20.37 -13.08 2.98
CA GLY A 599 -19.33 -12.10 3.30
C GLY A 599 -17.93 -12.58 2.97
N CYS A 600 -16.92 -11.88 3.48
CA CYS A 600 -15.51 -12.19 3.27
C CYS A 600 -14.78 -12.41 4.61
N GLN A 601 -13.79 -13.29 4.60
CA GLN A 601 -12.96 -13.67 5.75
C GLN A 601 -11.55 -14.05 5.29
N ASP A 602 -10.57 -13.99 6.19
CA ASP A 602 -9.23 -14.54 5.93
C ASP A 602 -9.16 -16.02 6.33
N ALA A 603 -9.73 -16.34 7.49
CA ALA A 603 -9.80 -17.68 8.03
C ALA A 603 -11.11 -17.87 8.81
N TYR A 604 -11.50 -19.12 9.03
CA TYR A 604 -12.67 -19.45 9.82
C TYR A 604 -12.48 -20.76 10.59
N PHE A 605 -13.19 -20.88 11.71
CA PHE A 605 -13.34 -22.14 12.43
C PHE A 605 -14.49 -22.95 11.82
N PRO A 606 -14.30 -24.20 11.38
CA PRO A 606 -15.35 -24.98 10.73
C PRO A 606 -16.59 -25.18 11.61
N GLY A 607 -17.78 -25.16 10.99
CA GLY A 607 -19.06 -25.25 11.68
C GLY A 607 -19.16 -26.48 12.59
N THR A 608 -19.28 -26.27 13.89
CA THR A 608 -19.32 -27.33 14.91
C THR A 608 -20.69 -27.37 15.59
N ALA A 609 -21.16 -28.57 15.93
CA ALA A 609 -22.47 -28.77 16.56
C ALA A 609 -22.46 -28.42 18.06
N PHE A 610 -23.53 -27.77 18.51
CA PHE A 610 -23.84 -27.51 19.91
C PHE A 610 -25.26 -28.01 20.21
N ALA A 611 -25.37 -29.06 21.02
CA ALA A 611 -26.64 -29.69 21.34
C ALA A 611 -27.32 -29.03 22.55
N LEU A 612 -28.58 -28.64 22.38
CA LEU A 612 -29.47 -28.20 23.46
C LEU A 612 -30.52 -29.25 23.79
N SER A 613 -30.72 -29.51 25.09
CA SER A 613 -31.74 -30.44 25.61
C SER A 613 -32.76 -29.74 26.52
N THR A 614 -33.82 -30.46 26.90
CA THR A 614 -34.83 -30.04 27.88
C THR A 614 -34.95 -31.08 28.99
N PRO A 615 -35.16 -30.66 30.26
CA PRO A 615 -35.30 -31.59 31.37
C PRO A 615 -36.64 -32.34 31.31
N CYS A 616 -36.70 -33.52 31.93
CA CYS A 616 -37.98 -34.24 32.04
C CYS A 616 -38.94 -33.45 32.94
N THR A 617 -40.20 -33.28 32.53
CA THR A 617 -41.18 -32.46 33.27
C THR A 617 -42.08 -33.28 34.16
N SER A 618 -42.24 -34.57 33.88
CA SER A 618 -43.03 -35.49 34.70
C SER A 618 -42.59 -36.93 34.50
N VAL A 619 -42.85 -37.76 35.49
CA VAL A 619 -42.77 -39.21 35.39
C VAL A 619 -44.00 -39.83 36.04
N LYS A 620 -44.61 -40.79 35.34
CA LYS A 620 -45.71 -41.62 35.83
C LYS A 620 -45.19 -43.01 36.15
N GLU A 621 -45.84 -43.69 37.08
CA GLU A 621 -45.46 -45.02 37.56
C GLU A 621 -46.70 -45.93 37.63
N ALA A 622 -46.53 -47.22 37.39
CA ALA A 622 -47.50 -48.27 37.73
C ALA A 622 -46.82 -49.55 38.26
N ALA A 623 -47.27 -50.01 39.43
CA ALA A 623 -46.86 -51.27 40.06
C ALA A 623 -47.81 -52.43 39.73
N ALA A 624 -47.26 -53.58 39.32
CA ALA A 624 -48.03 -54.79 39.03
C ALA A 624 -47.41 -56.04 39.72
N PRO A 625 -48.22 -56.86 40.42
CA PRO A 625 -49.62 -56.64 40.78
C PRO A 625 -49.79 -55.44 41.74
N ALA A 626 -51.00 -54.87 41.80
CA ALA A 626 -51.30 -53.75 42.70
C ALA A 626 -51.38 -54.20 44.17
N ALA A 627 -50.98 -53.34 45.10
CA ALA A 627 -51.12 -53.58 46.54
C ALA A 627 -52.60 -53.65 46.98
N PRO A 628 -52.93 -54.35 48.09
CA PRO A 628 -52.03 -55.13 48.94
C PRO A 628 -51.69 -56.50 48.34
N GLN A 629 -50.50 -57.02 48.65
CA GLN A 629 -50.03 -58.35 48.20
C GLN A 629 -49.38 -59.14 49.34
N ALA A 630 -49.45 -60.47 49.30
CA ALA A 630 -48.74 -61.31 50.25
C ALA A 630 -47.22 -61.19 50.06
N SER A 631 -46.47 -61.27 51.17
CA SER A 631 -45.00 -61.39 51.10
C SER A 631 -44.61 -62.62 50.27
N GLY A 632 -43.68 -62.46 49.32
CA GLY A 632 -43.27 -63.51 48.38
C GLY A 632 -43.59 -63.24 46.91
N VAL A 633 -44.44 -62.25 46.61
CA VAL A 633 -44.76 -61.83 45.24
C VAL A 633 -43.62 -60.99 44.65
N THR A 634 -43.38 -61.12 43.35
CA THR A 634 -42.48 -60.21 42.62
C THR A 634 -43.31 -59.07 42.04
N VAL A 635 -42.96 -57.84 42.38
CA VAL A 635 -43.64 -56.62 41.91
C VAL A 635 -42.81 -56.00 40.79
N ALA A 636 -43.43 -55.73 39.65
CA ALA A 636 -42.82 -54.98 38.55
C ALA A 636 -43.31 -53.53 38.59
N PHE A 637 -42.37 -52.60 38.68
CA PHE A 637 -42.61 -51.17 38.51
C PHE A 637 -42.37 -50.78 37.05
N SER A 638 -43.25 -49.96 36.49
CA SER A 638 -43.16 -49.46 35.11
C SER A 638 -43.33 -47.96 35.12
N ALA A 639 -42.42 -47.23 34.48
CA ALA A 639 -42.40 -45.77 34.46
C ALA A 639 -42.47 -45.20 33.05
N THR A 640 -42.99 -43.98 32.92
CA THR A 640 -42.96 -43.23 31.66
C THR A 640 -42.72 -41.77 31.96
N ALA A 641 -41.66 -41.22 31.38
CA ALA A 641 -41.28 -39.82 31.54
C ALA A 641 -41.71 -39.01 30.32
N ALA A 642 -42.03 -37.74 30.52
CA ALA A 642 -42.41 -36.80 29.46
C ALA A 642 -41.63 -35.49 29.59
N GLY A 643 -41.59 -34.70 28.51
CA GLY A 643 -40.94 -33.39 28.48
C GLY A 643 -39.45 -33.39 28.14
N CYS A 644 -38.83 -34.56 28.05
CA CYS A 644 -37.42 -34.74 27.70
C CYS A 644 -37.25 -35.71 26.51
N PRO A 645 -36.20 -35.52 25.69
CA PRO A 645 -35.92 -36.37 24.53
C PRO A 645 -35.26 -37.73 24.87
N HIS A 646 -34.53 -37.83 25.98
CA HIS A 646 -33.71 -39.00 26.32
C HIS A 646 -33.85 -39.39 27.81
N PRO A 647 -35.01 -39.90 28.25
CA PRO A 647 -35.24 -40.18 29.67
C PRO A 647 -34.39 -41.35 30.19
N LEU A 648 -33.82 -41.15 31.38
CA LEU A 648 -33.22 -42.15 32.25
C LEU A 648 -34.06 -42.28 33.52
N TYR A 649 -34.22 -43.50 34.04
CA TYR A 649 -35.07 -43.84 35.18
C TYR A 649 -34.28 -44.48 36.32
N GLU A 650 -34.53 -44.01 37.55
CA GLU A 650 -33.98 -44.55 38.79
C GLU A 650 -35.11 -44.88 39.77
N PHE A 651 -35.14 -46.10 40.31
CA PHE A 651 -36.22 -46.60 41.16
C PHE A 651 -35.75 -46.78 42.60
N TRP A 652 -36.59 -46.39 43.54
CA TRP A 652 -36.29 -46.43 44.97
C TRP A 652 -37.40 -47.11 45.77
N VAL A 653 -37.03 -47.82 46.83
CA VAL A 653 -37.97 -48.42 47.79
C VAL A 653 -37.52 -48.13 49.23
N LEU A 654 -38.48 -47.94 50.13
CA LEU A 654 -38.28 -47.69 51.54
C LEU A 654 -39.09 -48.70 52.35
N ALA A 655 -38.38 -49.53 53.11
CA ALA A 655 -38.98 -50.47 54.05
C ALA A 655 -39.48 -49.76 55.32
N PRO A 656 -40.52 -50.28 56.00
CA PRO A 656 -40.99 -49.72 57.27
C PRO A 656 -39.86 -49.56 58.29
N GLY A 657 -39.65 -48.34 58.79
CA GLY A 657 -38.61 -48.04 59.79
C GLY A 657 -37.16 -48.10 59.29
N SER A 658 -36.92 -48.17 57.98
CA SER A 658 -35.58 -48.19 57.37
C SER A 658 -35.24 -46.88 56.64
N ALA A 659 -34.18 -46.87 55.83
CA ALA A 659 -33.82 -45.78 54.91
C ALA A 659 -34.15 -46.15 53.45
N TRP A 660 -34.23 -45.14 52.57
CA TRP A 660 -34.44 -45.35 51.14
C TRP A 660 -33.30 -46.18 50.54
N GLN A 661 -33.63 -47.10 49.64
CA GLN A 661 -32.67 -47.95 48.93
C GLN A 661 -32.92 -47.86 47.43
N VAL A 662 -31.83 -47.79 46.64
CA VAL A 662 -31.89 -47.84 45.18
C VAL A 662 -32.22 -49.27 44.75
N LEU A 663 -33.36 -49.43 44.09
CA LEU A 663 -33.75 -50.68 43.44
C LEU A 663 -33.09 -50.81 42.07
N GLN A 664 -32.98 -49.70 41.34
CA GLN A 664 -32.31 -49.62 40.03
C GLN A 664 -31.76 -48.21 39.86
N ALA A 665 -30.46 -48.05 39.63
CA ALA A 665 -29.83 -46.77 39.31
C ALA A 665 -30.27 -46.22 37.94
N TYR A 666 -30.07 -44.93 37.67
CA TYR A 666 -30.42 -44.30 36.40
C TYR A 666 -30.02 -45.11 35.17
N SER A 667 -31.00 -45.54 34.40
CA SER A 667 -30.79 -46.26 33.13
C SER A 667 -31.88 -45.95 32.13
N THR A 668 -31.69 -46.32 30.86
CA THR A 668 -32.73 -46.19 29.83
C THR A 668 -33.89 -47.19 30.01
N SER A 669 -33.80 -48.13 30.97
CA SER A 669 -34.86 -49.11 31.24
C SER A 669 -36.00 -48.46 32.03
N PRO A 670 -37.23 -48.40 31.49
CA PRO A 670 -38.38 -47.82 32.17
C PRO A 670 -39.02 -48.79 33.18
N THR A 671 -38.45 -49.97 33.42
CA THR A 671 -39.00 -50.96 34.34
C THR A 671 -37.98 -51.43 35.35
N ALA A 672 -38.45 -51.70 36.58
CA ALA A 672 -37.65 -52.29 37.65
C ALA A 672 -38.44 -53.40 38.36
N THR A 673 -37.74 -54.41 38.88
CA THR A 673 -38.36 -55.57 39.53
C THR A 673 -37.99 -55.63 41.01
N TRP A 674 -38.99 -55.68 41.89
CA TRP A 674 -38.83 -55.80 43.33
C TRP A 674 -39.31 -57.16 43.85
N LYS A 675 -38.37 -57.98 44.34
CA LYS A 675 -38.66 -59.29 44.94
C LYS A 675 -39.00 -59.12 46.42
N THR A 676 -40.19 -59.54 46.83
CA THR A 676 -40.66 -59.37 48.22
C THR A 676 -40.49 -60.61 49.10
N THR A 677 -39.87 -61.68 48.58
CA THR A 677 -39.63 -62.92 49.33
C THR A 677 -38.83 -62.67 50.60
N GLY A 678 -39.38 -63.09 51.75
CA GLY A 678 -38.73 -62.93 53.06
C GLY A 678 -38.87 -61.53 53.67
N LEU A 679 -39.58 -60.60 53.02
CA LEU A 679 -39.82 -59.27 53.57
C LEU A 679 -40.99 -59.29 54.57
N PRO A 680 -40.92 -58.57 55.70
CA PRO A 680 -42.01 -58.50 56.66
C PRO A 680 -43.24 -57.77 56.10
N GLY A 681 -44.43 -58.17 56.55
CA GLY A 681 -45.67 -57.46 56.26
C GLY A 681 -45.67 -56.03 56.83
N GLY A 682 -46.25 -55.09 56.10
CA GLY A 682 -46.30 -53.67 56.44
C GLY A 682 -46.32 -52.73 55.22
N PRO A 683 -46.42 -51.42 55.44
CA PRO A 683 -46.45 -50.41 54.38
C PRO A 683 -45.02 -50.04 53.93
N TYR A 684 -44.68 -50.36 52.68
CA TYR A 684 -43.47 -49.87 52.01
C TYR A 684 -43.78 -48.59 51.25
N LEU A 685 -42.80 -47.72 51.04
CA LEU A 685 -42.92 -46.62 50.08
C LEU A 685 -42.04 -46.89 48.87
N TYR A 686 -42.46 -46.48 47.68
CA TYR A 686 -41.62 -46.50 46.48
C TYR A 686 -41.76 -45.18 45.70
N THR A 687 -40.72 -44.82 44.96
CA THR A 687 -40.69 -43.66 44.05
C THR A 687 -39.85 -43.99 42.81
N VAL A 688 -40.13 -43.32 41.69
CA VAL A 688 -39.29 -43.34 40.50
C VAL A 688 -38.88 -41.92 40.15
N TRP A 689 -37.60 -41.76 39.84
CA TRP A 689 -37.01 -40.53 39.38
C TRP A 689 -36.71 -40.63 37.89
N ALA A 690 -36.89 -39.53 37.18
CA ALA A 690 -36.55 -39.40 35.77
C ALA A 690 -35.65 -38.18 35.55
N ARG A 691 -34.69 -38.31 34.65
CA ARG A 691 -33.90 -37.19 34.13
C ARG A 691 -33.55 -37.41 32.66
N ASP A 692 -33.34 -36.34 31.91
CA ASP A 692 -32.76 -36.46 30.56
C ASP A 692 -31.31 -36.91 30.65
N ALA A 693 -30.84 -37.72 29.72
CA ALA A 693 -29.44 -38.19 29.68
C ALA A 693 -28.43 -37.03 29.59
N ASN A 694 -28.86 -35.87 29.08
CA ASN A 694 -28.06 -34.65 28.98
C ASN A 694 -28.41 -33.62 30.06
N SER A 695 -29.25 -33.97 31.04
CA SER A 695 -29.54 -33.15 32.21
C SER A 695 -28.75 -33.64 33.43
N PRO A 696 -28.09 -32.75 34.19
CA PRO A 696 -27.52 -33.11 35.49
C PRO A 696 -28.59 -33.35 36.58
N GLY A 697 -29.87 -33.10 36.29
CA GLY A 697 -30.96 -33.02 37.27
C GLY A 697 -31.25 -31.56 37.62
N THR A 698 -32.52 -31.15 37.53
CA THR A 698 -32.96 -29.78 37.87
C THR A 698 -33.21 -29.58 39.36
N SER A 699 -33.42 -30.67 40.09
CA SER A 699 -33.62 -30.74 41.54
C SER A 699 -32.60 -31.70 42.14
N CYS A 700 -31.98 -31.33 43.25
CA CYS A 700 -31.01 -32.16 43.96
C CYS A 700 -31.34 -32.20 45.45
N GLY A 701 -31.31 -33.39 46.04
CA GLY A 701 -31.48 -33.62 47.46
C GLY A 701 -30.44 -34.58 48.02
N SER A 702 -30.69 -35.08 49.25
CA SER A 702 -29.81 -36.06 49.90
C SER A 702 -29.80 -37.44 49.21
N LEU A 703 -30.73 -37.71 48.30
CA LEU A 703 -30.84 -38.97 47.57
C LEU A 703 -30.23 -38.92 46.15
N GLY A 704 -29.87 -37.73 45.65
CA GLY A 704 -29.33 -37.54 44.30
C GLY A 704 -29.97 -36.35 43.60
N CYS A 705 -29.88 -36.32 42.26
CA CYS A 705 -30.49 -35.27 41.44
C CYS A 705 -31.38 -35.86 40.34
N GLU A 706 -32.54 -35.24 40.14
CA GLU A 706 -33.58 -35.63 39.20
C GLU A 706 -34.14 -34.41 38.44
N ASP A 707 -34.77 -34.65 37.28
CA ASP A 707 -35.56 -33.61 36.61
C ASP A 707 -37.03 -33.63 37.07
N ALA A 708 -37.57 -34.84 37.26
CA ALA A 708 -38.92 -35.08 37.75
C ALA A 708 -38.94 -36.38 38.56
N TYR A 709 -39.85 -36.47 39.52
CA TYR A 709 -40.09 -37.70 40.28
C TYR A 709 -41.58 -37.98 40.42
N PHE A 710 -41.90 -39.26 40.63
CA PHE A 710 -43.22 -39.71 41.02
C PHE A 710 -43.30 -39.69 42.55
N SER A 711 -44.23 -38.93 43.12
CA SER A 711 -44.39 -38.81 44.58
C SER A 711 -44.49 -40.18 45.25
N ALA A 712 -43.79 -40.34 46.38
CA ALA A 712 -43.69 -41.62 47.06
C ALA A 712 -45.08 -42.22 47.37
N ALA A 713 -45.34 -43.43 46.86
CA ALA A 713 -46.61 -44.14 47.03
C ALA A 713 -46.44 -45.35 47.94
N ALA A 714 -47.51 -45.68 48.69
CA ALA A 714 -47.50 -46.82 49.59
C ALA A 714 -47.79 -48.14 48.85
N TYR A 715 -47.01 -49.17 49.17
CA TYR A 715 -47.21 -50.54 48.73
C TYR A 715 -47.26 -51.46 49.96
N THR A 716 -48.45 -51.96 50.28
CA THR A 716 -48.68 -52.76 51.49
C THR A 716 -48.44 -54.24 51.23
N LEU A 717 -47.53 -54.85 52.02
CA LEU A 717 -47.36 -56.30 52.07
C LEU A 717 -48.12 -56.89 53.27
N ILE A 718 -48.79 -58.02 53.06
CA ILE A 718 -49.54 -58.75 54.11
C ILE A 718 -48.90 -60.11 54.41
N SER A 719 -49.17 -60.67 55.60
CA SER A 719 -48.68 -61.99 56.04
C SER A 719 -49.83 -62.82 56.64
N PRO A 720 -50.68 -63.45 55.80
CA PRO A 720 -51.88 -64.13 56.27
C PRO A 720 -51.57 -65.39 57.10
N CYS A 721 -52.44 -65.75 58.04
CA CYS A 721 -52.34 -67.04 58.76
C CYS A 721 -52.59 -68.22 57.82
N GLY A 722 -51.74 -69.25 57.88
CA GLY A 722 -51.84 -70.43 57.03
C GLY A 722 -52.85 -71.47 57.53
N SER A 723 -53.06 -71.57 58.84
CA SER A 723 -54.06 -72.48 59.43
C SER A 723 -54.41 -72.09 60.87
N VAL A 724 -55.54 -72.58 61.37
CA VAL A 724 -55.92 -72.51 62.79
C VAL A 724 -56.50 -73.84 63.26
N THR A 725 -56.09 -74.28 64.44
CA THR A 725 -56.61 -75.47 65.14
C THR A 725 -57.31 -75.07 66.43
N GLU A 726 -58.25 -75.88 66.92
CA GLU A 726 -59.05 -75.60 68.12
C GLU A 726 -59.18 -76.84 69.03
N THR A 727 -59.24 -76.65 70.36
CA THR A 727 -59.61 -77.69 71.34
C THR A 727 -60.56 -77.18 72.45
N ALA A 728 -61.62 -77.93 72.75
CA ALA A 728 -62.59 -77.65 73.81
C ALA A 728 -62.39 -78.47 75.11
N ALA A 729 -62.57 -77.85 76.28
CA ALA A 729 -62.53 -78.50 77.60
C ALA A 729 -63.71 -78.08 78.51
N PRO A 730 -64.51 -79.02 79.08
CA PRO A 730 -64.50 -80.47 78.85
C PRO A 730 -64.69 -80.85 77.38
N ALA A 731 -64.24 -82.04 76.98
CA ALA A 731 -64.25 -82.42 75.57
C ALA A 731 -65.65 -82.92 75.13
N THR A 732 -66.14 -82.42 73.99
CA THR A 732 -67.29 -82.89 73.19
C THR A 732 -68.69 -82.86 73.82
N ARG A 733 -68.83 -82.95 75.14
CA ARG A 733 -70.10 -82.83 75.84
C ARG A 733 -69.95 -82.41 77.30
N SER A 734 -70.95 -81.70 77.82
CA SER A 734 -71.06 -81.36 79.24
C SER A 734 -72.50 -81.10 79.64
N SER A 735 -72.82 -81.20 80.92
CA SER A 735 -74.13 -80.78 81.44
C SER A 735 -74.33 -79.28 81.31
N SER A 736 -75.55 -78.86 81.01
CA SER A 736 -75.92 -77.43 81.01
C SER A 736 -75.53 -76.77 82.35
N GLY A 737 -74.89 -75.60 82.28
CA GLY A 737 -74.30 -74.90 83.44
C GLY A 737 -72.78 -75.07 83.61
N THR A 738 -72.14 -75.97 82.85
CA THR A 738 -70.67 -76.11 82.82
C THR A 738 -70.04 -75.00 81.96
N THR A 739 -68.94 -74.40 82.40
CA THR A 739 -68.17 -73.49 81.52
C THR A 739 -67.27 -74.32 80.61
N VAL A 740 -67.40 -74.15 79.30
CA VAL A 740 -66.59 -74.81 78.28
C VAL A 740 -65.54 -73.82 77.80
N THR A 741 -64.26 -74.19 77.83
CA THR A 741 -63.18 -73.33 77.32
C THR A 741 -62.70 -73.85 75.97
N PHE A 742 -62.81 -73.01 74.94
CA PHE A 742 -62.27 -73.21 73.61
C PHE A 742 -60.88 -72.56 73.53
N THR A 743 -59.90 -73.26 72.95
CA THR A 743 -58.52 -72.77 72.81
C THR A 743 -58.06 -72.96 71.38
N ALA A 744 -57.68 -71.88 70.72
CA ALA A 744 -57.23 -71.86 69.34
C ALA A 744 -55.72 -71.65 69.20
N VAL A 745 -55.12 -72.20 68.15
CA VAL A 745 -53.71 -71.98 67.80
C VAL A 745 -53.63 -71.75 66.31
N ALA A 746 -53.18 -70.57 65.90
CA ALA A 746 -52.92 -70.24 64.51
C ALA A 746 -51.43 -70.39 64.18
N SER A 747 -51.14 -70.80 62.96
CA SER A 747 -49.78 -70.97 62.43
C SER A 747 -49.63 -70.33 61.05
N GLY A 748 -48.39 -70.01 60.67
CA GLY A 748 -48.08 -69.36 59.39
C GLY A 748 -48.21 -67.83 59.40
N CYS A 749 -48.52 -67.22 60.54
CA CYS A 749 -48.58 -65.77 60.71
C CYS A 749 -47.87 -65.31 61.99
N PRO A 750 -47.29 -64.09 62.00
CA PRO A 750 -46.52 -63.57 63.13
C PRO A 750 -47.36 -63.03 64.31
N LYS A 751 -48.57 -62.54 64.07
CA LYS A 751 -49.43 -61.86 65.06
C LYS A 751 -50.90 -62.28 64.89
N PRO A 752 -51.26 -63.53 65.22
CA PRO A 752 -52.62 -64.02 65.04
C PRO A 752 -53.62 -63.33 65.96
N LEU A 753 -54.79 -63.02 65.40
CA LEU A 753 -56.01 -62.58 66.06
C LEU A 753 -57.08 -63.65 65.84
N TYR A 754 -57.87 -63.94 66.87
CA TYR A 754 -58.86 -65.01 66.89
C TYR A 754 -60.26 -64.48 67.14
N GLU A 755 -61.24 -64.97 66.38
CA GLU A 755 -62.67 -64.68 66.51
C GLU A 755 -63.45 -65.99 66.64
N PHE A 756 -64.21 -66.15 67.73
CA PHE A 756 -64.94 -67.37 68.04
C PHE A 756 -66.43 -67.20 67.74
N TRP A 757 -67.03 -68.22 67.16
CA TRP A 757 -68.44 -68.22 66.77
C TRP A 757 -69.17 -69.44 67.32
N ILE A 758 -70.44 -69.27 67.67
CA ILE A 758 -71.32 -70.35 68.14
C ILE A 758 -72.66 -70.30 67.38
N LEU A 759 -73.18 -71.48 67.03
CA LEU A 759 -74.50 -71.69 66.46
C LEU A 759 -75.35 -72.53 67.42
N ALA A 760 -76.47 -71.98 67.89
CA ALA A 760 -77.38 -72.70 68.77
C ALA A 760 -78.13 -73.85 68.04
N PRO A 761 -78.57 -74.90 68.75
CA PRO A 761 -79.33 -76.00 68.17
C PRO A 761 -80.59 -75.49 67.45
N GLY A 762 -80.78 -75.89 66.19
CA GLY A 762 -81.91 -75.46 65.37
C GLY A 762 -81.84 -74.01 64.84
N SER A 763 -80.81 -73.24 65.20
CA SER A 763 -80.55 -71.92 64.61
C SER A 763 -79.91 -72.05 63.23
N HIS A 764 -80.17 -71.08 62.36
CA HIS A 764 -79.48 -70.91 61.08
C HIS A 764 -78.51 -69.70 61.10
N THR A 765 -78.37 -69.03 62.24
CA THR A 765 -77.59 -67.80 62.39
C THR A 765 -76.45 -68.00 63.37
N TRP A 766 -75.21 -67.93 62.87
CA TRP A 766 -74.00 -67.91 63.69
C TRP A 766 -73.91 -66.61 64.48
N GLN A 767 -73.50 -66.71 65.74
CA GLN A 767 -73.26 -65.55 66.60
C GLN A 767 -71.78 -65.45 66.96
N VAL A 768 -71.24 -64.22 66.92
CA VAL A 768 -69.91 -63.93 67.43
C VAL A 768 -69.92 -64.11 68.94
N ALA A 769 -69.17 -65.08 69.41
CA ALA A 769 -69.00 -65.35 70.83
C ALA A 769 -67.82 -64.54 71.42
N GLN A 770 -66.80 -64.26 70.60
CA GLN A 770 -65.69 -63.34 70.90
C GLN A 770 -65.19 -62.73 69.59
N SER A 771 -65.19 -61.41 69.46
CA SER A 771 -64.66 -60.71 68.28
C SER A 771 -63.14 -60.88 68.15
N TYR A 772 -62.59 -60.65 66.95
CA TYR A 772 -61.14 -60.72 66.71
C TYR A 772 -60.32 -60.02 67.79
N SER A 773 -59.47 -60.79 68.47
CA SER A 773 -58.53 -60.29 69.47
C SER A 773 -57.29 -61.18 69.54
N SER A 774 -56.23 -60.73 70.20
CA SER A 774 -55.05 -61.57 70.46
C SER A 774 -55.32 -62.70 71.48
N SER A 775 -56.53 -62.76 72.07
CA SER A 775 -56.91 -63.83 73.00
C SER A 775 -57.23 -65.11 72.25
N ALA A 776 -56.35 -66.10 72.40
CA ALA A 776 -56.50 -67.42 71.82
C ALA A 776 -57.52 -68.32 72.54
N THR A 777 -58.14 -67.86 73.63
CA THR A 777 -59.07 -68.67 74.44
C THR A 777 -60.41 -67.96 74.59
N PHE A 778 -61.51 -68.72 74.49
CA PHE A 778 -62.87 -68.26 74.73
C PHE A 778 -63.59 -69.16 75.75
N ALA A 779 -64.08 -68.58 76.84
CA ALA A 779 -64.81 -69.29 77.89
C ALA A 779 -66.33 -69.15 77.70
N TRP A 780 -66.97 -70.21 77.23
CA TRP A 780 -68.40 -70.27 76.97
C TRP A 780 -69.19 -70.71 78.22
N LYS A 781 -69.94 -69.79 78.81
CA LYS A 781 -70.84 -70.08 79.93
C LYS A 781 -72.16 -70.64 79.41
N THR A 782 -72.47 -71.88 79.78
CA THR A 782 -73.65 -72.59 79.27
C THR A 782 -74.86 -72.55 80.19
N THR A 783 -74.79 -71.81 81.30
CA THR A 783 -75.89 -71.64 82.26
C THR A 783 -77.10 -71.01 81.58
N GLY A 784 -78.27 -71.68 81.67
CA GLY A 784 -79.52 -71.21 81.06
C GLY A 784 -79.68 -71.56 79.58
N LEU A 785 -78.72 -72.28 78.97
CA LEU A 785 -78.83 -72.78 77.61
C LEU A 785 -79.54 -74.15 77.57
N GLY A 786 -80.44 -74.33 76.60
CA GLY A 786 -81.17 -75.57 76.40
C GLY A 786 -80.27 -76.72 75.91
N PRO A 787 -80.60 -77.99 76.22
CA PRO A 787 -79.83 -79.15 75.79
C PRO A 787 -79.88 -79.31 74.27
N GLY A 788 -78.79 -79.82 73.69
CA GLY A 788 -78.68 -80.06 72.25
C GLY A 788 -77.27 -79.85 71.68
N PRO A 789 -77.08 -80.12 70.36
CA PRO A 789 -75.81 -79.91 69.68
C PRO A 789 -75.64 -78.45 69.26
N TYR A 790 -74.68 -77.75 69.86
CA TYR A 790 -74.23 -76.43 69.40
C TYR A 790 -73.08 -76.61 68.43
N LEU A 791 -72.98 -75.84 67.36
CA LEU A 791 -71.76 -75.81 66.54
C LEU A 791 -70.88 -74.65 67.00
N TYR A 792 -69.56 -74.85 66.96
CA TYR A 792 -68.58 -73.78 67.18
C TYR A 792 -67.54 -73.78 66.05
N THR A 793 -66.98 -72.60 65.76
CA THR A 793 -65.83 -72.42 64.86
C THR A 793 -64.96 -71.29 65.40
N VAL A 794 -63.67 -71.31 65.07
CA VAL A 794 -62.75 -70.20 65.32
C VAL A 794 -62.13 -69.75 64.02
N TRP A 795 -62.09 -68.45 63.82
CA TRP A 795 -61.43 -67.81 62.71
C TRP A 795 -60.13 -67.18 63.21
N ALA A 796 -59.08 -67.26 62.39
CA ALA A 796 -57.80 -66.62 62.65
C ALA A 796 -57.41 -65.72 61.48
N ARG A 797 -56.83 -64.57 61.81
CA ARG A 797 -56.13 -63.71 60.85
C ARG A 797 -54.94 -63.04 61.48
N ASP A 798 -53.94 -62.67 60.70
CA ASP A 798 -52.83 -61.86 61.20
C ASP A 798 -53.26 -60.40 61.42
N ALA A 799 -52.66 -59.71 62.39
CA ALA A 799 -52.93 -58.28 62.60
C ALA A 799 -52.59 -57.39 61.38
N SER A 800 -51.69 -57.84 60.49
CA SER A 800 -51.37 -57.17 59.22
C SER A 800 -52.29 -57.58 58.06
N SER A 801 -53.13 -58.60 58.25
CA SER A 801 -54.06 -59.08 57.23
C SER A 801 -55.50 -58.65 57.56
N PRO A 802 -56.23 -58.03 56.61
CA PRO A 802 -57.67 -57.83 56.78
C PRO A 802 -58.48 -59.15 56.74
N GLY A 803 -57.85 -60.26 56.33
CA GLY A 803 -58.46 -61.56 56.02
C GLY A 803 -58.25 -61.90 54.55
N SER A 804 -57.58 -63.03 54.23
CA SER A 804 -57.35 -63.47 52.84
C SER A 804 -58.56 -64.12 52.17
N SER A 805 -59.56 -64.52 52.96
CA SER A 805 -60.85 -65.08 52.53
C SER A 805 -61.96 -64.25 53.19
N CYS A 806 -63.01 -63.93 52.45
CA CYS A 806 -64.16 -63.18 52.96
C CYS A 806 -65.47 -63.87 52.54
N GLY A 807 -66.38 -64.03 53.49
CA GLY A 807 -67.73 -64.55 53.28
C GLY A 807 -68.79 -63.66 53.93
N SER A 808 -70.02 -64.17 54.00
CA SER A 808 -71.14 -63.46 54.65
C SER A 808 -70.97 -63.27 56.16
N LEU A 809 -70.04 -64.01 56.79
CA LEU A 809 -69.76 -63.95 58.22
C LEU A 809 -68.60 -62.99 58.58
N GLY A 810 -67.85 -62.49 57.59
CA GLY A 810 -66.69 -61.64 57.78
C GLY A 810 -65.50 -62.10 56.94
N CYS A 811 -64.29 -61.69 57.33
CA CYS A 811 -63.07 -62.13 56.67
C CYS A 811 -62.11 -62.80 57.65
N GLU A 812 -61.39 -63.81 57.17
CA GLU A 812 -60.43 -64.62 57.90
C GLU A 812 -59.24 -64.96 57.00
N ASP A 813 -58.10 -65.29 57.60
CA ASP A 813 -57.00 -65.91 56.85
C ASP A 813 -57.16 -67.44 56.83
N ALA A 814 -57.55 -68.00 57.98
CA ALA A 814 -57.86 -69.40 58.15
C ALA A 814 -59.02 -69.56 59.14
N TYR A 815 -59.80 -70.63 59.00
CA TYR A 815 -60.81 -71.00 59.98
C TYR A 815 -60.72 -72.48 60.35
N PHE A 816 -61.17 -72.80 61.55
CA PHE A 816 -61.38 -74.16 62.00
C PHE A 816 -62.84 -74.58 61.66
N PRO A 817 -63.10 -75.71 60.98
CA PRO A 817 -64.45 -76.07 60.55
C PRO A 817 -65.47 -76.16 61.69
N GLY A 818 -66.73 -75.81 61.40
CA GLY A 818 -67.84 -75.85 62.35
C GLY A 818 -68.03 -77.24 62.97
N THR A 819 -67.71 -77.39 64.25
CA THR A 819 -67.69 -78.67 64.97
C THR A 819 -68.77 -78.69 66.06
N ALA A 820 -69.41 -79.85 66.28
CA ALA A 820 -70.49 -79.97 67.26
C ALA A 820 -69.98 -80.15 68.70
N TYR A 821 -70.64 -79.49 69.64
CA TYR A 821 -70.48 -79.62 71.08
C TYR A 821 -71.86 -79.85 71.72
N THR A 822 -72.03 -80.95 72.45
CA THR A 822 -73.36 -81.37 72.95
C THR A 822 -73.58 -80.96 74.40
N LEU A 823 -74.63 -80.18 74.67
CA LEU A 823 -75.10 -79.92 76.04
C LEU A 823 -76.18 -80.92 76.44
N THR A 824 -76.02 -81.55 77.60
CA THR A 824 -76.94 -82.57 78.15
C THR A 824 -77.74 -82.05 79.33
#